data_AF-A0A819SZ77-F1
#
_entry.id   AF-A0A819SZ77-F1
#
_cell.length_a   1.000
_cell.length_b   1.000
_cell.length_c   1.000
_cell.angle_alpha   90.00
_cell.angle_beta   90.00
_cell.angle_gamma   90.00
#
_symmetry.space_group_name_H-M   'P 1'
#
loop_
_entity.id
_entity.type
_entity.pdbx_description
1 polymer ?
#
loop_
_entity_poly.entity_id
_entity_poly.type
_entity_poly.pdbx_seq_one_letter_code
_entity_poly.pdbx_strand_id
1 'polypeptide(L)'
;MIVEALNDYSAFLFQFAPYTDNITQTGDRSCLISYFDYSQFIYAVALGIHQSTYDIFFVGEMTDLDKQIPLENRTFVGILSYTGSLTTIDCDTFYGTTQFIPGTFVHQEHLVMVTDSIGSIAYGFSDLFTFSYTAATDNLVVHETNSLSPSISFLPFAVDYDGSLGVVAGFLDNGRNSRVKYHASIILFSISASTAIATPISSWNYSASATSWQSGLTNVGADQYAAKYDMSVSINPITAQVLVGIQSINTVFLFHYTTTALALISSMSPSQAIGFGKGVAWLSYTLNRFAILVNVYSTDYVWISSKICIYDSTLTSISTPISIFPNIQQPLYNYMSSVFLNIITTPDNLVLLDNQGDLFVIVSAPIGYYSSTVGPTEQIIPAFSSQLPCISGTYKNITGIGRCIPCPAGTKSDGTNLTLSTCTGCAVNTFCPFGSTSDSISNDQLSNVVQALVYPSTPDMNGIDDILFFTLFSIDSSPRCILISPIFWALIVGAIVAIIGSTMLTMKHCTKHPKAVDRYNKLEAALKQADVIGAGEMWVGGLTTFSVLVLLIACYIFSAKYYNSYPIETAGPSTYACDTTIRNAQFTSGLQPLSVPVSDSAQAIVDLLNNQPVNLNVAFLNTAYNCTSDTITLTYLLGKIWMPITTSISCNSSNYILSYNVLLPYREITVQFNLPNIYTIGGLRIGLSAPGQIQSSTVTLQDLNFSQ
;
A
#
# COMPACT_ATOMS: atom_id res chain seq x y z
N MET A 1 -16.91 14.34 -29.32
CA MET A 1 -16.60 15.78 -29.33
C MET A 1 -16.42 16.21 -27.89
N ILE A 2 -15.39 16.99 -27.60
CA ILE A 2 -15.18 17.67 -26.32
C ILE A 2 -15.36 19.17 -26.58
N VAL A 3 -16.03 19.85 -25.66
CA VAL A 3 -16.27 21.29 -25.72
C VAL A 3 -15.82 21.89 -24.40
N GLU A 4 -15.01 22.93 -24.49
CA GLU A 4 -14.54 23.70 -23.33
C GLU A 4 -14.72 25.19 -23.60
N ALA A 5 -15.18 25.93 -22.60
CA ALA A 5 -15.16 27.39 -22.60
C ALA A 5 -13.83 27.83 -21.96
N LEU A 6 -12.99 28.57 -22.70
CA LEU A 6 -11.66 28.94 -22.23
C LEU A 6 -11.69 30.05 -21.16
N ASN A 7 -10.74 29.97 -20.22
CA ASN A 7 -10.61 30.87 -19.07
C ASN A 7 -10.34 32.34 -19.43
N ASP A 8 -9.92 32.64 -20.66
CA ASP A 8 -9.69 34.01 -21.13
C ASP A 8 -10.97 34.74 -21.52
N TYR A 9 -12.13 34.10 -21.33
CA TYR A 9 -13.45 34.62 -21.66
C TYR A 9 -13.58 35.03 -23.13
N SER A 10 -12.87 34.34 -24.03
CA SER A 10 -12.85 34.74 -25.45
C SER A 10 -13.30 33.67 -26.43
N ALA A 11 -13.29 32.38 -26.07
CA ALA A 11 -13.54 31.31 -27.05
C ALA A 11 -14.03 29.98 -26.47
N PHE A 12 -14.61 29.16 -27.35
CA PHE A 12 -14.83 27.73 -27.17
C PHE A 12 -13.73 26.93 -27.89
N LEU A 13 -13.16 25.96 -27.19
CA LEU A 13 -12.33 24.91 -27.77
C LEU A 13 -13.20 23.68 -28.07
N PHE A 14 -13.22 23.28 -29.33
CA PHE A 14 -13.86 22.06 -29.81
C PHE A 14 -12.82 21.04 -30.21
N GLN A 15 -12.91 19.82 -29.70
CA GLN A 15 -12.07 18.69 -30.12
C GLN A 15 -12.93 17.53 -30.64
N PHE A 16 -12.70 17.10 -31.88
CA PHE A 16 -13.45 16.01 -32.52
C PHE A 16 -12.74 14.64 -32.41
N ALA A 17 -13.53 13.57 -32.39
CA ALA A 17 -13.05 12.17 -32.42
C ALA A 17 -12.81 11.69 -33.87
N PRO A 18 -12.00 10.64 -34.15
CA PRO A 18 -11.25 9.82 -33.20
C PRO A 18 -10.00 10.54 -32.67
N TYR A 19 -9.67 10.27 -31.41
CA TYR A 19 -8.62 10.97 -30.67
C TYR A 19 -7.24 10.31 -30.76
N THR A 20 -7.12 9.22 -31.51
CA THR A 20 -5.97 8.28 -31.48
C THR A 20 -5.03 8.39 -32.68
N ASP A 21 -5.27 9.31 -33.61
CA ASP A 21 -4.38 9.47 -34.76
C ASP A 21 -3.16 10.28 -34.34
N ASN A 22 -1.99 9.65 -34.39
CA ASN A 22 -0.69 10.28 -34.16
C ASN A 22 -0.63 11.64 -34.86
N ILE A 23 -0.20 12.65 -34.09
CA ILE A 23 -0.09 14.10 -34.33
C ILE A 23 0.76 14.48 -35.58
N THR A 24 1.05 13.55 -36.48
CA THR A 24 1.82 13.77 -37.71
C THR A 24 0.96 14.03 -38.95
N GLN A 25 -0.37 13.92 -38.88
CA GLN A 25 -1.23 14.36 -39.99
C GLN A 25 -1.86 15.72 -39.67
N THR A 26 -1.38 16.73 -40.40
CA THR A 26 -1.82 18.12 -40.50
C THR A 26 -3.28 18.25 -40.96
N GLY A 27 -4.22 17.82 -40.11
CA GLY A 27 -5.65 18.12 -40.26
C GLY A 27 -6.17 18.55 -38.90
N ASP A 28 -6.45 19.85 -38.75
CA ASP A 28 -6.92 20.49 -37.52
C ASP A 28 -8.24 19.85 -37.05
N ARG A 29 -8.16 18.83 -36.18
CA ARG A 29 -9.33 18.21 -35.51
C ARG A 29 -9.79 19.00 -34.27
N SER A 30 -9.22 20.18 -34.10
CA SER A 30 -9.52 21.14 -33.04
C SER A 30 -9.98 22.45 -33.67
N CYS A 31 -11.08 23.02 -33.18
CA CYS A 31 -11.54 24.33 -33.57
C CYS A 31 -11.55 25.25 -32.37
N LEU A 32 -10.98 26.44 -32.55
CA LEU A 32 -11.10 27.52 -31.58
C LEU A 32 -12.08 28.55 -32.14
N ILE A 33 -13.25 28.65 -31.52
CA ILE A 33 -14.32 29.55 -31.97
C ILE A 33 -14.45 30.66 -30.94
N SER A 34 -14.11 31.88 -31.32
CA SER A 34 -14.30 33.03 -30.45
C SER A 34 -15.78 33.23 -30.12
N TYR A 35 -16.07 33.74 -28.93
CA TYR A 35 -17.40 34.24 -28.61
C TYR A 35 -17.79 35.34 -29.59
N PHE A 36 -19.09 35.55 -29.75
CA PHE A 36 -19.59 36.79 -30.34
C PHE A 36 -18.96 37.97 -29.58
N ASP A 37 -18.46 39.00 -30.28
CA ASP A 37 -17.78 40.18 -29.69
C ASP A 37 -18.39 40.58 -28.33
N TYR A 38 -17.54 40.94 -27.35
CA TYR A 38 -17.79 41.39 -25.95
C TYR A 38 -17.48 40.39 -24.82
N SER A 39 -17.19 40.94 -23.63
CA SER A 39 -16.84 40.19 -22.41
C SER A 39 -18.05 39.40 -21.89
N GLN A 40 -18.03 38.09 -22.14
CA GLN A 40 -19.06 37.13 -21.74
C GLN A 40 -18.48 36.17 -20.70
N PHE A 41 -19.29 35.80 -19.72
CA PHE A 41 -18.96 34.76 -18.74
C PHE A 41 -19.90 33.58 -18.96
N ILE A 42 -19.36 32.40 -19.26
CA ILE A 42 -20.15 31.19 -19.50
C ILE A 42 -20.33 30.43 -18.18
N TYR A 43 -21.59 30.19 -17.80
CA TYR A 43 -21.96 29.41 -16.61
C TYR A 43 -21.90 27.91 -16.88
N ALA A 44 -22.53 27.47 -17.97
CA ALA A 44 -22.67 26.06 -18.27
C ALA A 44 -22.71 25.82 -19.79
N VAL A 45 -22.26 24.64 -20.18
CA VAL A 45 -22.31 24.12 -21.55
C VAL A 45 -22.95 22.73 -21.49
N ALA A 46 -23.86 22.44 -22.40
CA ALA A 46 -24.55 21.16 -22.46
C ALA A 46 -24.60 20.64 -23.90
N LEU A 47 -24.42 19.33 -24.03
CA LEU A 47 -24.42 18.60 -25.29
C LEU A 47 -25.19 17.29 -25.10
N GLY A 48 -26.01 16.95 -26.08
CA GLY A 48 -26.70 15.66 -26.14
C GLY A 48 -25.70 14.53 -26.41
N ILE A 49 -25.99 13.34 -25.89
CA ILE A 49 -25.08 12.19 -25.96
C ILE A 49 -25.21 11.46 -27.32
N HIS A 50 -26.35 11.62 -28.01
CA HIS A 50 -26.73 10.91 -29.23
C HIS A 50 -27.13 11.87 -30.36
N GLN A 51 -26.56 13.07 -30.40
CA GLN A 51 -26.92 14.05 -31.41
C GLN A 51 -26.45 13.61 -32.80
N SER A 52 -27.30 13.83 -33.81
CA SER A 52 -26.93 13.75 -35.23
C SER A 52 -26.52 15.11 -35.80
N THR A 53 -27.05 16.19 -35.24
CA THR A 53 -26.64 17.59 -35.45
C THR A 53 -25.83 18.02 -34.24
N TYR A 54 -24.63 18.54 -34.46
CA TYR A 54 -23.71 18.90 -33.36
C TYR A 54 -24.11 20.25 -32.78
N ASP A 55 -25.21 20.25 -32.04
CA ASP A 55 -25.84 21.42 -31.44
C ASP A 55 -25.36 21.56 -29.99
N ILE A 56 -24.55 22.57 -29.74
CA ILE A 56 -23.93 22.85 -28.45
C ILE A 56 -24.69 24.00 -27.81
N PHE A 57 -25.29 23.75 -26.64
CA PHE A 57 -25.96 24.77 -25.88
C PHE A 57 -25.02 25.35 -24.84
N PHE A 58 -25.09 26.66 -24.65
CA PHE A 58 -24.34 27.36 -23.62
C PHE A 58 -25.22 28.44 -23.00
N VAL A 59 -24.93 28.78 -21.76
CA VAL A 59 -25.65 29.79 -20.99
C VAL A 59 -24.64 30.60 -20.20
N GLY A 60 -24.82 31.91 -20.18
CA GLY A 60 -23.84 32.84 -19.64
C GLY A 60 -24.42 34.20 -19.30
N GLU A 61 -23.56 35.11 -18.92
CA GLU A 61 -23.88 36.52 -18.72
C GLU A 61 -22.90 37.47 -19.42
N MET A 62 -23.36 38.68 -19.70
CA MET A 62 -22.53 39.79 -20.17
C MET A 62 -21.84 40.48 -18.99
N THR A 63 -20.50 40.57 -19.01
CA THR A 63 -19.68 41.14 -17.93
C THR A 63 -19.23 42.59 -18.18
N ASP A 64 -19.50 43.17 -19.35
CA ASP A 64 -19.07 44.53 -19.69
C ASP A 64 -19.82 45.57 -18.85
N LEU A 65 -19.14 46.08 -17.82
CA LEU A 65 -19.62 47.14 -16.91
C LEU A 65 -19.48 48.55 -17.53
N ASP A 66 -18.71 48.71 -18.63
CA ASP A 66 -18.39 50.03 -19.19
C ASP A 66 -19.42 50.53 -20.23
N LYS A 67 -20.36 49.67 -20.65
CA LYS A 67 -21.48 50.10 -21.49
C LYS A 67 -22.73 50.31 -20.66
N GLN A 68 -23.47 51.38 -20.99
CA GLN A 68 -24.80 51.73 -20.48
C GLN A 68 -25.89 50.69 -20.83
N ILE A 69 -25.55 49.39 -20.88
CA ILE A 69 -26.53 48.32 -20.96
C ILE A 69 -27.27 48.33 -19.63
N PRO A 70 -28.61 48.53 -19.61
CA PRO A 70 -29.40 48.43 -18.40
C PRO A 70 -29.07 47.13 -17.64
N LEU A 71 -29.17 47.14 -16.31
CA LEU A 71 -28.98 45.95 -15.47
C LEU A 71 -29.98 44.80 -15.78
N GLU A 72 -30.93 45.07 -16.66
CA GLU A 72 -31.99 44.19 -17.12
C GLU A 72 -31.49 43.39 -18.34
N ASN A 73 -31.63 42.06 -18.35
CA ASN A 73 -31.23 41.15 -19.44
C ASN A 73 -29.72 40.93 -19.64
N ARG A 74 -28.97 40.58 -18.57
CA ARG A 74 -27.55 40.18 -18.70
C ARG A 74 -27.36 38.71 -19.06
N THR A 75 -28.28 37.86 -18.62
CA THR A 75 -28.22 36.42 -18.84
C THR A 75 -28.71 36.06 -20.24
N PHE A 76 -27.96 35.25 -20.95
CA PHE A 76 -28.31 34.77 -22.28
C PHE A 76 -28.14 33.26 -22.37
N VAL A 77 -28.88 32.67 -23.30
CA VAL A 77 -28.73 31.29 -23.75
C VAL A 77 -28.32 31.33 -25.20
N GLY A 78 -27.36 30.51 -25.59
CA GLY A 78 -26.91 30.39 -26.96
C GLY A 78 -26.84 28.95 -27.42
N ILE A 79 -26.81 28.82 -28.74
CA ILE A 79 -26.54 27.57 -29.43
C ILE A 79 -25.42 27.81 -30.44
N LEU A 80 -24.49 26.87 -30.50
CA LEU A 80 -23.48 26.75 -31.54
C LEU A 80 -23.73 25.43 -32.24
N SER A 81 -23.91 25.48 -33.54
CA SER A 81 -24.26 24.32 -34.34
C SER A 81 -23.18 24.10 -35.40
N TYR A 82 -22.66 22.89 -35.46
CA TYR A 82 -21.67 22.50 -36.47
C TYR A 82 -22.33 21.72 -37.61
N THR A 83 -22.23 22.28 -38.83
CA THR A 83 -22.79 21.69 -40.08
C THR A 83 -21.75 21.01 -40.96
N GLY A 84 -20.47 21.08 -40.59
CA GLY A 84 -19.39 20.46 -41.33
C GLY A 84 -19.40 18.94 -41.27
N SER A 85 -18.57 18.32 -42.10
CA SER A 85 -18.36 16.87 -42.04
C SER A 85 -17.45 16.52 -40.85
N LEU A 86 -17.69 15.38 -40.19
CA LEU A 86 -16.73 14.84 -39.21
C LEU A 86 -15.48 14.24 -39.85
N THR A 87 -15.49 13.95 -41.16
CA THR A 87 -14.33 13.38 -41.86
C THR A 87 -13.29 14.44 -42.22
N THR A 88 -13.73 15.68 -42.39
CA THR A 88 -12.93 16.84 -42.75
C THR A 88 -13.45 18.00 -41.92
N ILE A 89 -12.80 18.23 -40.77
CA ILE A 89 -13.22 19.27 -39.83
C ILE A 89 -12.95 20.64 -40.46
N ASP A 90 -14.01 21.46 -40.54
CA ASP A 90 -13.94 22.83 -41.04
C ASP A 90 -14.53 23.78 -39.99
N CYS A 91 -13.64 24.50 -39.31
CA CYS A 91 -14.00 25.38 -38.20
C CYS A 91 -14.85 26.59 -38.64
N ASP A 92 -14.91 26.91 -39.94
CA ASP A 92 -15.72 28.02 -40.45
C ASP A 92 -17.21 27.63 -40.59
N THR A 93 -17.56 26.36 -40.38
CA THR A 93 -18.94 25.84 -40.50
C THR A 93 -19.75 25.87 -39.20
N PHE A 94 -19.19 26.47 -38.15
CA PHE A 94 -19.93 26.79 -36.93
C PHE A 94 -20.82 28.01 -37.18
N TYR A 95 -22.09 27.88 -36.86
CA TYR A 95 -23.02 29.00 -36.76
C TYR A 95 -23.59 29.02 -35.36
N GLY A 96 -23.87 30.21 -34.83
CA GLY A 96 -24.51 30.29 -33.54
C GLY A 96 -25.46 31.46 -33.43
N THR A 97 -26.41 31.30 -32.53
CA THR A 97 -27.39 32.32 -32.16
C THR A 97 -27.41 32.43 -30.64
N THR A 98 -27.77 33.61 -30.15
CA THR A 98 -27.95 33.88 -28.73
C THR A 98 -29.27 34.60 -28.52
N GLN A 99 -29.94 34.26 -27.41
CA GLN A 99 -31.17 34.92 -26.97
C GLN A 99 -31.02 35.32 -25.51
N PHE A 100 -31.40 36.56 -25.21
CA PHE A 100 -31.43 37.04 -23.84
C PHE A 100 -32.63 36.46 -23.10
N ILE A 101 -32.40 36.05 -21.86
CA ILE A 101 -33.47 35.63 -20.96
C ILE A 101 -34.23 36.91 -20.54
N PRO A 102 -35.52 37.05 -20.91
CA PRO A 102 -36.30 38.23 -20.56
C PRO A 102 -36.46 38.33 -19.05
N GLY A 103 -36.12 39.49 -18.46
CA GLY A 103 -36.28 39.78 -17.05
C GLY A 103 -35.02 40.36 -16.39
N THR A 104 -35.16 40.89 -15.18
CA THR A 104 -34.03 41.41 -14.40
C THR A 104 -33.34 40.31 -13.60
N PHE A 105 -32.85 39.29 -14.30
CA PHE A 105 -32.07 38.22 -13.67
C PHE A 105 -30.60 38.64 -13.65
N VAL A 106 -30.08 38.83 -12.43
CA VAL A 106 -28.68 39.19 -12.16
C VAL A 106 -27.80 37.94 -12.31
N HIS A 107 -26.51 38.05 -12.01
CA HIS A 107 -25.55 36.94 -11.90
C HIS A 107 -26.17 35.65 -11.32
N GLN A 108 -25.96 34.52 -12.00
CA GLN A 108 -26.58 33.23 -11.69
C GLN A 108 -25.52 32.17 -11.37
N GLU A 109 -24.97 32.23 -10.14
CA GLU A 109 -23.87 31.34 -9.68
C GLU A 109 -24.21 29.85 -9.69
N HIS A 110 -25.50 29.53 -9.54
CA HIS A 110 -26.00 28.16 -9.36
C HIS A 110 -26.71 27.61 -10.59
N LEU A 111 -26.61 28.28 -11.74
CA LEU A 111 -27.32 27.84 -12.93
C LEU A 111 -26.72 26.55 -13.47
N VAL A 112 -27.56 25.52 -13.61
CA VAL A 112 -27.20 24.25 -14.23
C VAL A 112 -28.04 23.99 -15.47
N MET A 113 -27.49 23.27 -16.43
CA MET A 113 -28.13 23.02 -17.72
C MET A 113 -27.91 21.58 -18.16
N VAL A 114 -28.92 21.01 -18.82
CA VAL A 114 -28.90 19.69 -19.43
C VAL A 114 -29.61 19.74 -20.78
N THR A 115 -29.41 18.74 -21.62
CA THR A 115 -30.14 18.60 -22.89
C THR A 115 -30.91 17.28 -22.91
N ASP A 116 -31.84 17.15 -23.84
CA ASP A 116 -32.31 15.82 -24.23
C ASP A 116 -31.18 14.99 -24.88
N SER A 117 -31.40 13.68 -25.00
CA SER A 117 -30.36 12.75 -25.47
C SER A 117 -29.90 13.03 -26.90
N ILE A 118 -30.80 13.59 -27.74
CA ILE A 118 -30.52 13.95 -29.13
C ILE A 118 -30.04 15.39 -29.30
N GLY A 119 -30.03 16.21 -28.25
CA GLY A 119 -29.55 17.59 -28.33
C GLY A 119 -30.46 18.56 -29.08
N SER A 120 -31.76 18.30 -29.13
CA SER A 120 -32.72 19.19 -29.79
C SER A 120 -33.20 20.30 -28.86
N ILE A 121 -33.23 20.05 -27.54
CA ILE A 121 -33.73 20.99 -26.55
C ILE A 121 -32.79 21.01 -25.34
N ALA A 122 -32.40 22.21 -24.91
CA ALA A 122 -31.73 22.44 -23.64
C ALA A 122 -32.72 22.89 -22.57
N TYR A 123 -32.47 22.44 -21.34
CA TYR A 123 -33.24 22.80 -20.14
C TYR A 123 -32.29 23.39 -19.11
N GLY A 124 -32.58 24.59 -18.64
CA GLY A 124 -31.81 25.26 -17.61
C GLY A 124 -32.59 25.45 -16.33
N PHE A 125 -31.87 25.32 -15.21
CA PHE A 125 -32.40 25.40 -13.86
C PHE A 125 -31.61 26.41 -13.05
N SER A 126 -32.30 27.42 -12.53
CA SER A 126 -31.78 28.43 -11.61
C SER A 126 -32.67 28.48 -10.36
N ASP A 127 -32.21 29.19 -9.34
CA ASP A 127 -33.00 29.50 -8.16
C ASP A 127 -34.18 30.46 -8.44
N LEU A 128 -34.07 31.28 -9.50
CA LEU A 128 -35.06 32.29 -9.88
C LEU A 128 -35.97 31.83 -11.04
N PHE A 129 -35.45 31.08 -12.00
CA PHE A 129 -36.20 30.70 -13.20
C PHE A 129 -35.79 29.32 -13.72
N THR A 130 -36.61 28.78 -14.61
CA THR A 130 -36.25 27.64 -15.46
C THR A 130 -36.51 28.02 -16.91
N PHE A 131 -35.75 27.46 -17.85
CA PHE A 131 -35.99 27.69 -19.28
C PHE A 131 -35.88 26.41 -20.07
N SER A 132 -36.51 26.42 -21.24
CA SER A 132 -36.27 25.46 -22.32
C SER A 132 -35.90 26.21 -23.60
N TYR A 133 -34.89 25.74 -24.32
CA TYR A 133 -34.46 26.33 -25.57
C TYR A 133 -34.37 25.27 -26.67
N THR A 134 -35.17 25.44 -27.72
CA THR A 134 -35.26 24.49 -28.84
C THR A 134 -34.40 24.95 -30.00
N ALA A 135 -33.40 24.15 -30.38
CA ALA A 135 -32.45 24.43 -31.46
C ALA A 135 -33.16 24.71 -32.80
N ALA A 136 -34.02 23.78 -33.22
CA ALA A 136 -34.60 23.79 -34.57
C ALA A 136 -35.52 24.98 -34.85
N THR A 137 -36.16 25.54 -33.83
CA THR A 137 -37.09 26.67 -33.98
C THR A 137 -36.54 27.97 -33.43
N ASP A 138 -35.31 27.96 -32.88
CA ASP A 138 -34.73 29.10 -32.17
C ASP A 138 -35.73 29.71 -31.16
N ASN A 139 -36.37 28.86 -30.36
CA ASN A 139 -37.46 29.27 -29.47
C ASN A 139 -37.06 29.09 -28.01
N LEU A 140 -36.85 30.21 -27.31
CA LEU A 140 -36.60 30.25 -25.87
C LEU A 140 -37.93 30.45 -25.12
N VAL A 141 -38.23 29.53 -24.20
CA VAL A 141 -39.35 29.63 -23.27
C VAL A 141 -38.79 29.74 -21.87
N VAL A 142 -39.16 30.81 -21.15
CA VAL A 142 -38.70 31.08 -19.79
C VAL A 142 -39.88 31.04 -18.84
N HIS A 143 -39.67 30.41 -17.69
CA HIS A 143 -40.65 30.29 -16.61
C HIS A 143 -40.09 31.01 -15.38
N GLU A 144 -40.70 32.15 -15.03
CA GLU A 144 -40.25 33.09 -13.98
C GLU A 144 -40.42 32.58 -12.53
N THR A 145 -40.78 31.31 -12.37
CA THR A 145 -40.84 30.65 -11.06
C THR A 145 -40.14 29.31 -11.16
N ASN A 146 -39.26 29.00 -10.21
CA ASN A 146 -38.64 27.69 -10.13
C ASN A 146 -39.74 26.62 -9.94
N SER A 147 -40.06 25.92 -11.02
CA SER A 147 -41.13 24.92 -11.06
C SER A 147 -40.84 23.70 -10.17
N LEU A 148 -39.57 23.50 -9.81
CA LEU A 148 -39.12 22.38 -8.99
C LEU A 148 -39.45 22.60 -7.50
N SER A 149 -39.57 23.84 -7.05
CA SER A 149 -39.89 24.18 -5.66
C SER A 149 -40.64 25.51 -5.58
N PRO A 150 -41.97 25.52 -5.77
CA PRO A 150 -42.76 26.75 -5.84
C PRO A 150 -42.90 27.49 -4.50
N SER A 151 -42.50 26.90 -3.37
CA SER A 151 -42.68 27.47 -2.02
C SER A 151 -41.38 27.78 -1.26
N ILE A 152 -40.22 27.32 -1.75
CA ILE A 152 -38.92 27.44 -1.07
C ILE A 152 -37.86 27.69 -2.14
N SER A 153 -36.89 28.58 -1.88
CA SER A 153 -35.76 28.77 -2.80
C SER A 153 -34.94 27.49 -2.87
N PHE A 154 -34.82 26.94 -4.07
CA PHE A 154 -34.00 25.77 -4.36
C PHE A 154 -32.79 26.25 -5.16
N LEU A 155 -31.59 25.98 -4.66
CA LEU A 155 -30.32 26.30 -5.28
C LEU A 155 -29.83 25.05 -6.02
N PRO A 156 -29.96 24.96 -7.36
CA PRO A 156 -29.51 23.78 -8.10
C PRO A 156 -27.98 23.76 -8.19
N PHE A 157 -27.36 22.57 -8.09
CA PHE A 157 -25.91 22.41 -8.19
C PHE A 157 -25.50 21.34 -9.20
N ALA A 158 -26.37 20.38 -9.49
CA ALA A 158 -26.13 19.38 -10.51
C ALA A 158 -27.45 18.87 -11.09
N VAL A 159 -27.43 18.50 -12.37
CA VAL A 159 -28.59 17.96 -13.07
C VAL A 159 -28.15 16.89 -14.06
N ASP A 160 -28.97 15.87 -14.25
CA ASP A 160 -28.85 14.90 -15.33
C ASP A 160 -30.25 14.49 -15.83
N TYR A 161 -30.35 14.11 -17.11
CA TYR A 161 -31.62 13.82 -17.78
C TYR A 161 -31.46 12.68 -18.80
N ASP A 162 -32.29 11.64 -18.68
CA ASP A 162 -32.21 10.47 -19.56
C ASP A 162 -33.06 10.56 -20.84
N GLY A 163 -33.77 11.67 -21.04
CA GLY A 163 -34.73 11.87 -22.13
C GLY A 163 -36.19 11.62 -21.75
N SER A 164 -36.47 11.08 -20.55
CA SER A 164 -37.82 10.92 -20.01
C SER A 164 -37.93 11.54 -18.62
N LEU A 165 -37.02 11.17 -17.72
CA LEU A 165 -36.96 11.61 -16.34
C LEU A 165 -35.59 12.24 -16.07
N GLY A 166 -35.57 13.23 -15.21
CA GLY A 166 -34.36 13.90 -14.80
C GLY A 166 -34.25 13.99 -13.29
N VAL A 167 -33.02 14.13 -12.83
CA VAL A 167 -32.71 14.35 -11.42
C VAL A 167 -31.91 15.63 -11.31
N VAL A 168 -32.36 16.51 -10.43
CA VAL A 168 -31.64 17.74 -10.05
C VAL A 168 -31.32 17.68 -8.56
N ALA A 169 -30.06 17.89 -8.24
CA ALA A 169 -29.56 17.93 -6.87
C ALA A 169 -29.16 19.36 -6.52
N GLY A 170 -29.47 19.76 -5.28
CA GLY A 170 -29.23 21.12 -4.83
C GLY A 170 -29.53 21.30 -3.35
N PHE A 171 -29.65 22.55 -2.92
CA PHE A 171 -29.94 22.90 -1.53
C PHE A 171 -31.27 23.64 -1.41
N LEU A 172 -32.02 23.32 -0.35
CA LEU A 172 -33.21 24.06 0.06
C LEU A 172 -32.90 24.88 1.33
N ASP A 173 -33.33 26.14 1.36
CA ASP A 173 -33.22 27.01 2.53
C ASP A 173 -34.22 26.59 3.64
N ASN A 174 -33.73 26.35 4.84
CA ASN A 174 -34.51 26.05 6.05
C ASN A 174 -35.01 27.30 6.79
N GLY A 175 -34.69 28.50 6.27
CA GLY A 175 -35.05 29.78 6.86
C GLY A 175 -34.10 30.23 7.97
N ARG A 176 -34.15 31.54 8.27
CA ARG A 176 -33.16 32.24 9.12
C ARG A 176 -33.03 31.71 10.55
N ASN A 177 -34.05 31.05 11.09
CA ASN A 177 -34.08 30.58 12.48
C ASN A 177 -33.60 29.12 12.64
N SER A 178 -33.29 28.42 11.55
CA SER A 178 -32.80 27.04 11.62
C SER A 178 -31.32 26.98 12.03
N ARG A 179 -30.97 25.98 12.85
CA ARG A 179 -29.57 25.64 13.18
C ARG A 179 -28.82 24.98 12.03
N VAL A 180 -29.53 24.52 11.00
CA VAL A 180 -29.02 23.99 9.74
C VAL A 180 -29.62 24.85 8.65
N LYS A 181 -28.86 25.79 8.07
CA LYS A 181 -29.40 26.77 7.10
C LYS A 181 -29.87 26.12 5.81
N TYR A 182 -29.12 25.15 5.31
CA TYR A 182 -29.45 24.46 4.06
C TYR A 182 -29.55 22.96 4.29
N HIS A 183 -30.54 22.31 3.67
CA HIS A 183 -30.58 20.86 3.57
C HIS A 183 -30.39 20.44 2.12
N ALA A 184 -29.64 19.37 1.89
CA ALA A 184 -29.46 18.84 0.55
C ALA A 184 -30.78 18.18 0.10
N SER A 185 -31.18 18.48 -1.12
CA SER A 185 -32.42 18.01 -1.74
C SER A 185 -32.12 17.44 -3.11
N ILE A 186 -32.74 16.30 -3.40
CA ILE A 186 -32.63 15.61 -4.67
C ILE A 186 -34.04 15.47 -5.21
N ILE A 187 -34.31 16.11 -6.33
CA ILE A 187 -35.64 16.21 -6.93
C ILE A 187 -35.64 15.41 -8.23
N LEU A 188 -36.54 14.42 -8.30
CA LEU A 188 -36.90 13.74 -9.53
C LEU A 188 -37.94 14.60 -10.26
N PHE A 189 -37.71 14.89 -11.53
CA PHE A 189 -38.62 15.66 -12.37
C PHE A 189 -38.90 14.95 -13.70
N SER A 190 -40.03 15.29 -14.30
CA SER A 190 -40.34 14.96 -15.69
C SER A 190 -40.50 16.24 -16.49
N ILE A 191 -40.21 16.17 -17.79
CA ILE A 191 -40.47 17.29 -18.69
C ILE A 191 -41.70 16.94 -19.54
N SER A 192 -42.67 17.85 -19.54
CA SER A 192 -43.86 17.71 -20.38
C SER A 192 -43.52 17.97 -21.84
N ALA A 193 -43.78 17.01 -22.72
CA ALA A 193 -43.54 17.15 -24.16
C ALA A 193 -44.33 18.30 -24.83
N SER A 194 -45.43 18.78 -24.23
CA SER A 194 -46.25 19.85 -24.79
C SER A 194 -45.90 21.24 -24.29
N THR A 195 -45.35 21.35 -23.07
CA THR A 195 -45.08 22.65 -22.44
C THR A 195 -43.58 22.91 -22.23
N ALA A 196 -42.74 21.88 -22.38
CA ALA A 196 -41.31 21.90 -22.05
C ALA A 196 -41.00 22.32 -20.59
N ILE A 197 -42.02 22.32 -19.72
CA ILE A 197 -41.89 22.63 -18.30
C ILE A 197 -41.42 21.38 -17.56
N ALA A 198 -40.37 21.55 -16.76
CA ALA A 198 -39.95 20.55 -15.77
C ALA A 198 -40.91 20.56 -14.58
N THR A 199 -41.51 19.42 -14.27
CA THR A 199 -42.44 19.26 -13.15
C THR A 199 -41.87 18.28 -12.13
N PRO A 200 -41.79 18.64 -10.84
CA PRO A 200 -41.30 17.74 -9.80
C PRO A 200 -42.27 16.57 -9.60
N ILE A 201 -41.72 15.36 -9.53
CA ILE A 201 -42.47 14.12 -9.27
C ILE A 201 -42.29 13.69 -7.82
N SER A 202 -41.03 13.67 -7.36
CA SER A 202 -40.65 13.16 -6.04
C SER A 202 -39.41 13.90 -5.57
N SER A 203 -39.25 14.05 -4.26
CA SER A 203 -38.06 14.65 -3.66
C SER A 203 -37.57 13.82 -2.49
N TRP A 204 -36.25 13.84 -2.30
CA TRP A 204 -35.58 13.25 -1.15
C TRP A 204 -34.68 14.30 -0.50
N ASN A 205 -34.80 14.45 0.81
CA ASN A 205 -34.11 15.48 1.57
C ASN A 205 -33.18 14.85 2.61
N TYR A 206 -31.95 15.36 2.69
CA TYR A 206 -30.98 15.00 3.71
C TYR A 206 -30.79 16.14 4.71
N SER A 207 -31.09 15.87 5.97
CA SER A 207 -30.80 16.78 7.08
C SER A 207 -29.70 16.19 7.95
N ALA A 208 -28.54 16.86 7.98
CA ALA A 208 -27.46 16.49 8.89
C ALA A 208 -27.92 16.64 10.35
N SER A 209 -27.46 15.75 11.22
CA SER A 209 -27.68 15.89 12.67
C SER A 209 -27.04 17.19 13.17
N ALA A 210 -27.78 17.98 13.97
CA ALA A 210 -27.31 19.28 14.47
C ALA A 210 -26.03 19.22 15.33
N THR A 211 -25.56 18.03 15.69
CA THR A 211 -24.33 17.80 16.44
C THR A 211 -23.21 17.17 15.61
N SER A 212 -23.44 16.85 14.33
CA SER A 212 -22.41 16.30 13.45
C SER A 212 -21.56 17.40 12.84
N TRP A 213 -20.32 17.09 12.48
CA TRP A 213 -19.43 18.01 11.75
C TRP A 213 -20.05 18.47 10.41
N GLN A 214 -20.89 17.62 9.80
CA GLN A 214 -21.63 17.93 8.57
C GLN A 214 -22.57 19.13 8.75
N SER A 215 -23.19 19.29 9.94
CA SER A 215 -24.06 20.44 10.22
C SER A 215 -23.31 21.78 10.23
N GLY A 216 -22.03 21.78 10.61
CA GLY A 216 -21.19 22.99 10.54
C GLY A 216 -20.97 23.45 9.10
N LEU A 217 -20.89 22.51 8.16
CA LEU A 217 -20.69 22.80 6.74
C LEU A 217 -21.97 23.23 6.04
N THR A 218 -23.14 22.76 6.49
CA THR A 218 -24.43 23.18 5.92
C THR A 218 -24.95 24.53 6.47
N ASN A 219 -24.15 25.22 7.30
CA ASN A 219 -24.56 26.41 8.02
C ASN A 219 -24.14 27.77 7.44
N VAL A 220 -23.23 27.81 6.46
CA VAL A 220 -22.67 29.09 5.97
C VAL A 220 -22.29 29.05 4.49
N GLY A 221 -23.05 29.77 3.64
CA GLY A 221 -22.57 30.17 2.31
C GLY A 221 -22.89 29.21 1.17
N ALA A 222 -23.96 28.41 1.22
CA ALA A 222 -24.41 27.63 0.06
C ALA A 222 -25.08 28.50 -1.01
N ASP A 223 -25.43 29.73 -0.65
CA ASP A 223 -25.91 30.82 -1.51
C ASP A 223 -24.77 31.58 -2.20
N GLN A 224 -23.51 31.18 -1.99
CA GLN A 224 -22.35 31.68 -2.70
C GLN A 224 -21.57 30.50 -3.26
N TYR A 225 -20.99 30.67 -4.46
CA TYR A 225 -20.16 29.62 -5.03
C TYR A 225 -18.96 29.28 -4.13
N ALA A 226 -18.89 28.02 -3.71
CA ALA A 226 -17.73 27.46 -3.06
C ALA A 226 -17.61 25.98 -3.39
N ALA A 227 -16.41 25.55 -3.82
CA ALA A 227 -16.14 24.18 -4.26
C ALA A 227 -16.47 23.06 -3.24
N LYS A 228 -16.71 23.41 -1.97
CA LYS A 228 -17.16 22.48 -0.92
C LYS A 228 -18.65 22.11 -1.06
N TYR A 229 -19.46 22.93 -1.73
CA TYR A 229 -20.89 22.72 -1.94
C TYR A 229 -21.21 22.01 -3.25
N ASP A 230 -20.21 21.74 -4.07
CA ASP A 230 -20.38 21.03 -5.33
C ASP A 230 -21.11 19.70 -5.12
N MET A 231 -22.08 19.50 -6.00
CA MET A 231 -22.81 18.24 -6.13
C MET A 231 -22.56 17.67 -7.52
N SER A 232 -22.83 16.39 -7.68
CA SER A 232 -22.79 15.73 -8.97
C SER A 232 -23.92 14.71 -9.07
N VAL A 233 -24.47 14.56 -10.27
CA VAL A 233 -25.56 13.64 -10.57
C VAL A 233 -25.18 12.86 -11.82
N SER A 234 -25.40 11.56 -11.82
CA SER A 234 -25.23 10.72 -13.01
C SER A 234 -26.26 9.59 -13.04
N ILE A 235 -27.06 9.54 -14.10
CA ILE A 235 -28.14 8.58 -14.33
C ILE A 235 -27.62 7.40 -15.16
N ASN A 236 -27.97 6.20 -14.74
CA ASN A 236 -27.87 4.98 -15.53
C ASN A 236 -29.29 4.59 -16.00
N PRO A 237 -29.65 4.89 -17.26
CA PRO A 237 -30.99 4.66 -17.76
C PRO A 237 -31.32 3.18 -17.95
N ILE A 238 -30.31 2.30 -18.09
CA ILE A 238 -30.52 0.86 -18.31
C ILE A 238 -31.02 0.19 -17.03
N THR A 239 -30.48 0.59 -15.88
CA THR A 239 -30.83 0.01 -14.58
C THR A 239 -31.79 0.89 -13.76
N ALA A 240 -32.18 2.05 -14.31
CA ALA A 240 -32.95 3.08 -13.62
C ALA A 240 -32.34 3.45 -12.26
N GLN A 241 -31.01 3.64 -12.24
CA GLN A 241 -30.25 4.01 -11.06
C GLN A 241 -29.64 5.40 -11.21
N VAL A 242 -29.50 6.14 -10.11
CA VAL A 242 -28.87 7.46 -10.09
C VAL A 242 -27.82 7.51 -8.99
N LEU A 243 -26.62 7.95 -9.37
CA LEU A 243 -25.59 8.33 -8.41
C LEU A 243 -25.70 9.82 -8.15
N VAL A 244 -25.73 10.20 -6.87
CA VAL A 244 -25.69 11.59 -6.45
C VAL A 244 -24.57 11.76 -5.43
N GLY A 245 -23.55 12.53 -5.80
CA GLY A 245 -22.45 12.89 -4.92
C GLY A 245 -22.69 14.26 -4.28
N ILE A 246 -22.47 14.35 -2.97
CA ILE A 246 -22.58 15.60 -2.22
C ILE A 246 -21.31 15.78 -1.39
N GLN A 247 -20.43 16.65 -1.87
CA GLN A 247 -19.09 16.81 -1.32
C GLN A 247 -19.10 17.33 0.13
N SER A 248 -19.97 18.31 0.42
CA SER A 248 -20.07 18.97 1.74
C SER A 248 -20.41 18.01 2.89
N ILE A 249 -21.08 16.90 2.60
CA ILE A 249 -21.43 15.87 3.60
C ILE A 249 -20.57 14.61 3.46
N ASN A 250 -19.65 14.59 2.48
CA ASN A 250 -18.74 13.49 2.18
C ASN A 250 -19.46 12.17 1.88
N THR A 251 -20.53 12.24 1.08
CA THR A 251 -21.39 11.08 0.81
C THR A 251 -21.76 10.99 -0.65
N VAL A 252 -21.75 9.76 -1.17
CA VAL A 252 -22.38 9.40 -2.45
C VAL A 252 -23.59 8.52 -2.15
N PHE A 253 -24.72 8.87 -2.74
CA PHE A 253 -25.98 8.16 -2.64
C PHE A 253 -26.26 7.44 -3.94
N LEU A 254 -26.82 6.24 -3.83
CA LEU A 254 -27.36 5.46 -4.93
C LEU A 254 -28.86 5.39 -4.78
N PHE A 255 -29.59 5.91 -5.77
CA PHE A 255 -31.04 5.86 -5.86
C PHE A 255 -31.50 4.92 -6.96
N HIS A 256 -32.70 4.39 -6.80
CA HIS A 256 -33.51 3.83 -7.88
C HIS A 256 -34.63 4.82 -8.17
N TYR A 257 -34.88 5.12 -9.44
CA TYR A 257 -35.97 6.00 -9.85
C TYR A 257 -37.02 5.23 -10.65
N THR A 258 -38.28 5.58 -10.42
CA THR A 258 -39.41 5.14 -11.21
C THR A 258 -40.15 6.36 -11.75
N THR A 259 -41.20 6.16 -12.53
CA THR A 259 -42.06 7.24 -13.03
C THR A 259 -42.76 8.03 -11.94
N THR A 260 -42.77 7.56 -10.68
CA THR A 260 -43.51 8.18 -9.58
C THR A 260 -42.70 8.41 -8.31
N ALA A 261 -41.51 7.82 -8.17
CA ALA A 261 -40.77 7.86 -6.92
C ALA A 261 -39.25 7.81 -7.12
N LEU A 262 -38.55 8.46 -6.20
CA LEU A 262 -37.11 8.34 -6.01
C LEU A 262 -36.84 7.59 -4.70
N ALA A 263 -36.24 6.40 -4.78
CA ALA A 263 -36.01 5.52 -3.62
C ALA A 263 -34.51 5.36 -3.36
N LEU A 264 -34.07 5.64 -2.14
CA LEU A 264 -32.67 5.43 -1.74
C LEU A 264 -32.38 3.93 -1.63
N ILE A 265 -31.38 3.44 -2.37
CA ILE A 265 -30.89 2.06 -2.29
C ILE A 265 -29.78 1.95 -1.25
N SER A 266 -28.76 2.82 -1.38
CA SER A 266 -27.59 2.79 -0.51
C SER A 266 -26.90 4.15 -0.45
N SER A 267 -26.02 4.31 0.54
CA SER A 267 -25.13 5.46 0.65
C SER A 267 -23.75 5.01 1.14
N MET A 268 -22.72 5.71 0.70
CA MET A 268 -21.33 5.46 1.09
C MET A 268 -20.69 6.76 1.57
N SER A 269 -20.06 6.70 2.75
CA SER A 269 -19.35 7.83 3.36
C SER A 269 -18.01 7.34 3.93
N PRO A 270 -16.89 7.54 3.22
CA PRO A 270 -15.59 7.09 3.68
C PRO A 270 -15.02 8.06 4.73
N SER A 271 -15.07 7.66 6.00
CA SER A 271 -14.43 8.34 7.15
C SER A 271 -14.84 9.81 7.38
N GLN A 272 -14.16 10.51 8.31
CA GLN A 272 -14.40 11.91 8.70
C GLN A 272 -13.61 12.94 7.86
N ALA A 273 -13.31 12.65 6.59
CA ALA A 273 -12.71 13.64 5.67
C ALA A 273 -13.81 14.35 4.85
N ILE A 274 -13.49 15.49 4.22
CA ILE A 274 -14.35 16.14 3.21
C ILE A 274 -13.78 15.81 1.83
N GLY A 275 -14.61 15.70 0.81
CA GLY A 275 -14.17 15.64 -0.59
C GLY A 275 -14.70 14.45 -1.38
N PHE A 276 -15.33 13.47 -0.74
CA PHE A 276 -15.95 12.33 -1.42
C PHE A 276 -17.26 12.73 -2.10
N GLY A 277 -17.38 12.39 -3.39
CA GLY A 277 -18.60 12.66 -4.16
C GLY A 277 -18.64 14.03 -4.83
N LYS A 278 -17.49 14.68 -5.05
CA LYS A 278 -17.43 15.91 -5.85
C LYS A 278 -17.97 15.69 -7.27
N GLY A 279 -17.52 14.59 -7.88
CA GLY A 279 -17.95 14.13 -9.20
C GLY A 279 -18.33 12.67 -9.13
N VAL A 280 -19.43 12.29 -9.78
CA VAL A 280 -19.87 10.91 -9.94
C VAL A 280 -20.23 10.70 -11.40
N ALA A 281 -19.84 9.56 -11.96
CA ALA A 281 -20.04 9.31 -13.37
C ALA A 281 -20.07 7.81 -13.68
N TRP A 282 -21.02 7.36 -14.49
CA TRP A 282 -21.10 5.96 -14.93
C TRP A 282 -20.12 5.70 -16.08
N LEU A 283 -19.16 4.81 -15.82
CA LEU A 283 -18.20 4.34 -16.84
C LEU A 283 -18.83 3.32 -17.79
N SER A 284 -19.75 2.50 -17.28
CA SER A 284 -20.47 1.51 -18.10
C SER A 284 -21.85 1.25 -17.52
N TYR A 285 -22.89 1.55 -18.31
CA TYR A 285 -24.28 1.35 -17.93
C TYR A 285 -24.64 -0.12 -17.77
N THR A 286 -24.08 -1.00 -18.61
CA THR A 286 -24.38 -2.44 -18.60
C THR A 286 -23.64 -3.20 -17.52
N LEU A 287 -22.40 -2.79 -17.21
CA LEU A 287 -21.56 -3.43 -16.20
C LEU A 287 -21.72 -2.80 -14.81
N ASN A 288 -22.57 -1.78 -14.65
CA ASN A 288 -22.73 -0.99 -13.41
C ASN A 288 -21.39 -0.48 -12.86
N ARG A 289 -20.50 -0.03 -13.75
CA ARG A 289 -19.22 0.56 -13.38
C ARG A 289 -19.33 2.06 -13.28
N PHE A 290 -18.75 2.62 -12.23
CA PHE A 290 -18.78 4.06 -12.00
C PHE A 290 -17.47 4.55 -11.41
N ALA A 291 -17.23 5.84 -11.61
CA ALA A 291 -16.12 6.58 -11.04
C ALA A 291 -16.66 7.59 -10.02
N ILE A 292 -15.92 7.76 -8.93
CA ILE A 292 -16.16 8.80 -7.92
C ILE A 292 -14.90 9.63 -7.81
N LEU A 293 -15.01 10.93 -8.02
CA LEU A 293 -13.98 11.91 -7.75
C LEU A 293 -13.97 12.23 -6.24
N VAL A 294 -12.78 12.12 -5.66
CA VAL A 294 -12.50 12.30 -4.24
C VAL A 294 -11.42 13.36 -4.09
N ASN A 295 -11.80 14.49 -3.52
CA ASN A 295 -10.84 15.53 -3.17
C ASN A 295 -10.19 15.25 -1.82
N VAL A 296 -8.93 15.63 -1.71
CA VAL A 296 -8.16 15.59 -0.47
C VAL A 296 -7.92 17.03 -0.03
N TYR A 297 -8.29 17.31 1.20
CA TYR A 297 -8.12 18.60 1.84
C TYR A 297 -7.04 18.52 2.93
N SER A 298 -6.32 19.62 3.13
CA SER A 298 -5.45 19.80 4.29
C SER A 298 -6.27 19.95 5.58
N THR A 299 -5.59 19.94 6.74
CA THR A 299 -6.22 20.23 8.04
C THR A 299 -6.81 21.64 8.10
N ASP A 300 -6.33 22.56 7.28
CA ASP A 300 -6.81 23.94 7.16
C ASP A 300 -7.88 24.08 6.06
N TYR A 301 -8.43 22.96 5.57
CA TYR A 301 -9.45 22.89 4.50
C TYR A 301 -9.01 23.51 3.17
N VAL A 302 -7.71 23.45 2.87
CA VAL A 302 -7.18 23.80 1.55
C VAL A 302 -7.18 22.55 0.67
N TRP A 303 -7.70 22.66 -0.55
CA TRP A 303 -7.69 21.55 -1.50
C TRP A 303 -6.26 21.29 -2.00
N ILE A 304 -5.72 20.11 -1.68
CA ILE A 304 -4.31 19.78 -1.97
C ILE A 304 -4.13 18.79 -3.13
N SER A 305 -5.08 17.86 -3.31
CA SER A 305 -5.00 16.86 -4.39
C SER A 305 -6.36 16.21 -4.62
N SER A 306 -6.48 15.42 -5.67
CA SER A 306 -7.67 14.68 -6.04
C SER A 306 -7.33 13.25 -6.45
N LYS A 307 -8.28 12.34 -6.25
CA LYS A 307 -8.19 10.93 -6.60
C LYS A 307 -9.50 10.48 -7.22
N ILE A 308 -9.46 9.50 -8.10
CA ILE A 308 -10.64 8.95 -8.75
C ILE A 308 -10.73 7.48 -8.38
N CYS A 309 -11.80 7.12 -7.70
CA CYS A 309 -12.08 5.77 -7.25
C CYS A 309 -13.03 5.10 -8.25
N ILE A 310 -12.61 3.98 -8.83
CA ILE A 310 -13.39 3.20 -9.79
C ILE A 310 -13.99 2.00 -9.09
N TYR A 311 -15.28 1.74 -9.33
CA TYR A 311 -16.04 0.63 -8.77
C TYR A 311 -16.69 -0.20 -9.89
N ASP A 312 -16.86 -1.49 -9.65
CA ASP A 312 -17.43 -2.46 -10.60
C ASP A 312 -18.61 -3.26 -10.07
N SER A 313 -19.17 -2.83 -8.95
CA SER A 313 -20.32 -3.45 -8.31
C SER A 313 -21.23 -2.35 -7.78
N THR A 314 -22.50 -2.71 -7.53
CA THR A 314 -23.48 -1.80 -6.95
C THR A 314 -22.93 -1.16 -5.67
N LEU A 315 -23.10 0.16 -5.54
CA LEU A 315 -22.61 0.90 -4.38
C LEU A 315 -23.25 0.37 -3.09
N THR A 316 -22.41 0.03 -2.12
CA THR A 316 -22.81 -0.34 -0.75
C THR A 316 -21.96 0.44 0.25
N SER A 317 -22.38 0.44 1.52
CA SER A 317 -21.62 1.09 2.61
C SER A 317 -20.21 0.54 2.85
N ILE A 318 -19.89 -0.65 2.34
CA ILE A 318 -18.60 -1.34 2.50
C ILE A 318 -17.87 -1.54 1.17
N SER A 319 -18.33 -0.92 0.09
CA SER A 319 -17.71 -1.06 -1.23
C SER A 319 -16.28 -0.55 -1.22
N THR A 320 -15.36 -1.32 -1.80
CA THR A 320 -13.96 -0.92 -2.00
C THR A 320 -13.68 -0.67 -3.48
N PRO A 321 -12.93 0.38 -3.84
CA PRO A 321 -12.61 0.65 -5.23
C PRO A 321 -11.69 -0.44 -5.79
N ILE A 322 -11.95 -0.86 -7.03
CA ILE A 322 -11.10 -1.80 -7.77
C ILE A 322 -9.81 -1.14 -8.27
N SER A 323 -9.87 0.16 -8.52
CA SER A 323 -8.75 0.97 -8.99
C SER A 323 -8.89 2.39 -8.45
N ILE A 324 -7.75 3.00 -8.14
CA ILE A 324 -7.66 4.40 -7.75
C ILE A 324 -6.69 5.06 -8.71
N PHE A 325 -7.07 6.20 -9.28
CA PHE A 325 -6.23 7.04 -10.12
C PHE A 325 -5.92 8.36 -9.38
N PRO A 326 -4.70 8.92 -9.50
CA PRO A 326 -3.52 8.35 -10.14
C PRO A 326 -2.93 7.15 -9.37
N ASN A 327 -2.25 6.25 -10.09
CA ASN A 327 -1.53 5.10 -9.51
C ASN A 327 -0.21 4.87 -10.25
N ILE A 328 0.54 3.84 -9.85
CA ILE A 328 1.88 3.58 -10.39
C ILE A 328 1.84 3.26 -11.91
N GLN A 329 0.81 2.55 -12.40
CA GLN A 329 0.65 2.28 -13.84
C GLN A 329 0.03 3.47 -14.59
N GLN A 330 -0.75 4.28 -13.89
CA GLN A 330 -1.45 5.43 -14.44
C GLN A 330 -1.05 6.69 -13.64
N PRO A 331 0.22 7.15 -13.77
CA PRO A 331 0.69 8.33 -13.06
C PRO A 331 -0.04 9.58 -13.57
N LEU A 332 -0.09 10.62 -12.74
CA LEU A 332 -0.62 11.89 -13.22
C LEU A 332 0.22 12.40 -14.39
N TYR A 333 -0.42 12.86 -15.45
CA TYR A 333 0.26 13.48 -16.58
C TYR A 333 1.03 14.73 -16.10
N ASN A 334 2.29 14.89 -16.53
CA ASN A 334 3.21 15.88 -15.94
C ASN A 334 2.73 17.34 -16.02
N TYR A 335 1.89 17.67 -17.00
CA TYR A 335 1.32 19.01 -17.14
C TYR A 335 0.00 19.20 -16.39
N MET A 336 -0.63 18.11 -15.93
CA MET A 336 -1.86 18.19 -15.14
C MET A 336 -1.54 18.53 -13.68
N SER A 337 -2.32 19.43 -13.12
CA SER A 337 -2.42 19.66 -11.69
C SER A 337 -2.99 18.45 -10.97
N SER A 338 -2.57 18.26 -9.72
CA SER A 338 -3.10 17.21 -8.85
C SER A 338 -4.52 17.49 -8.34
N VAL A 339 -5.11 18.63 -8.70
CA VAL A 339 -6.39 19.16 -8.20
C VAL A 339 -7.41 19.13 -9.33
N PHE A 340 -8.40 18.22 -9.26
CA PHE A 340 -9.40 18.00 -10.32
C PHE A 340 -10.74 18.68 -10.07
N LEU A 341 -11.14 19.61 -10.93
CA LEU A 341 -12.43 20.29 -10.87
C LEU A 341 -13.60 19.35 -11.15
N ASN A 342 -13.50 18.52 -12.17
CA ASN A 342 -14.61 17.65 -12.56
C ASN A 342 -14.14 16.36 -13.24
N ILE A 343 -15.04 15.38 -13.26
CA ILE A 343 -14.92 14.18 -14.09
C ILE A 343 -16.15 14.05 -14.99
N ILE A 344 -15.92 13.74 -16.26
CA ILE A 344 -16.99 13.48 -17.23
C ILE A 344 -16.72 12.13 -17.85
N THR A 345 -17.75 11.31 -18.03
CA THR A 345 -17.61 10.00 -18.67
C THR A 345 -18.33 9.98 -20.00
N THR A 346 -17.71 9.29 -20.95
CA THR A 346 -18.42 8.67 -22.06
C THR A 346 -18.42 7.16 -21.80
N PRO A 347 -19.25 6.34 -22.48
CA PRO A 347 -19.16 4.90 -22.35
C PRO A 347 -17.69 4.44 -22.49
N ASP A 348 -17.18 3.82 -21.43
CA ASP A 348 -15.83 3.30 -21.28
C ASP A 348 -14.65 4.29 -21.28
N ASN A 349 -14.85 5.62 -21.38
CA ASN A 349 -13.77 6.62 -21.27
C ASN A 349 -14.04 7.63 -20.15
N LEU A 350 -12.98 8.23 -19.63
CA LEU A 350 -13.04 9.20 -18.55
C LEU A 350 -12.24 10.45 -18.92
N VAL A 351 -12.89 11.61 -18.83
CA VAL A 351 -12.30 12.93 -19.06
C VAL A 351 -12.11 13.61 -17.71
N LEU A 352 -10.93 14.19 -17.53
CA LEU A 352 -10.52 14.91 -16.34
C LEU A 352 -10.33 16.38 -16.68
N LEU A 353 -10.87 17.26 -15.84
CA LEU A 353 -10.61 18.68 -15.87
C LEU A 353 -9.91 19.07 -14.57
N ASP A 354 -8.76 19.71 -14.67
CA ASP A 354 -8.02 20.20 -13.52
C ASP A 354 -8.30 21.68 -13.20
N ASN A 355 -7.70 22.20 -12.13
CA ASN A 355 -7.89 23.59 -11.71
C ASN A 355 -7.09 24.63 -12.51
N GLN A 356 -6.25 24.20 -13.46
CA GLN A 356 -5.53 25.07 -14.39
C GLN A 356 -6.26 25.18 -15.75
N GLY A 357 -7.28 24.34 -15.97
CA GLY A 357 -7.99 24.24 -17.24
C GLY A 357 -7.36 23.20 -18.17
N ASP A 358 -6.45 22.36 -17.68
CA ASP A 358 -5.90 21.26 -18.46
C ASP A 358 -6.90 20.10 -18.51
N LEU A 359 -7.04 19.53 -19.71
CA LEU A 359 -7.90 18.39 -19.99
C LEU A 359 -7.08 17.14 -20.27
N PHE A 360 -7.44 16.04 -19.59
CA PHE A 360 -6.85 14.72 -19.83
C PHE A 360 -7.92 13.67 -20.06
N VAL A 361 -7.80 12.92 -21.15
CA VAL A 361 -8.75 11.87 -21.53
C VAL A 361 -8.11 10.50 -21.35
N ILE A 362 -8.64 9.73 -20.40
CA ILE A 362 -8.33 8.33 -20.22
C ILE A 362 -9.25 7.51 -21.12
N VAL A 363 -8.71 7.08 -22.26
CA VAL A 363 -9.43 6.24 -23.22
C VAL A 363 -9.49 4.79 -22.74
N SER A 364 -10.58 4.09 -23.05
CA SER A 364 -10.73 2.66 -22.76
C SER A 364 -9.60 1.85 -23.39
N ALA A 365 -9.03 0.91 -22.64
CA ALA A 365 -8.09 -0.06 -23.15
C ALA A 365 -8.75 -1.44 -23.28
N PRO A 366 -8.45 -2.21 -24.36
CA PRO A 366 -8.99 -3.54 -24.55
C PRO A 366 -8.44 -4.54 -23.52
N ILE A 367 -9.01 -5.75 -23.51
CA ILE A 367 -8.53 -6.90 -22.72
C ILE A 367 -7.03 -7.12 -22.98
N GLY A 368 -6.25 -7.31 -21.90
CA GLY A 368 -4.79 -7.43 -21.95
C GLY A 368 -4.02 -6.10 -21.96
N TYR A 369 -4.68 -4.94 -22.05
CA TYR A 369 -4.06 -3.62 -22.09
C TYR A 369 -4.60 -2.69 -20.99
N TYR A 370 -3.77 -1.78 -20.48
CA TYR A 370 -4.21 -0.68 -19.61
C TYR A 370 -4.02 0.68 -20.28
N SER A 371 -4.78 1.65 -19.80
CA SER A 371 -4.75 3.04 -20.28
C SER A 371 -3.63 3.79 -19.56
N SER A 372 -2.42 3.77 -20.11
CA SER A 372 -1.28 4.50 -19.58
C SER A 372 -1.48 6.01 -19.70
N THR A 373 -1.35 6.70 -18.59
CA THR A 373 -1.49 8.16 -18.52
C THR A 373 -0.15 8.89 -18.54
N VAL A 374 0.92 8.17 -18.89
CA VAL A 374 2.19 8.79 -19.33
C VAL A 374 1.92 9.47 -20.66
N GLY A 375 1.42 10.71 -20.58
CA GLY A 375 1.11 11.51 -21.75
C GLY A 375 2.38 11.93 -22.51
N PRO A 376 2.19 12.70 -23.61
CA PRO A 376 3.30 13.17 -24.44
C PRO A 376 4.28 14.06 -23.66
N THR A 377 5.55 14.07 -24.04
CA THR A 377 6.57 14.91 -23.39
C THR A 377 6.32 16.40 -23.56
N GLU A 378 5.56 16.78 -24.59
CA GLU A 378 5.11 18.13 -24.87
C GLU A 378 3.72 18.37 -24.29
N GLN A 379 3.40 19.60 -23.90
CA GLN A 379 2.08 19.97 -23.41
C GLN A 379 1.09 19.96 -24.58
N ILE A 380 0.09 19.08 -24.50
CA ILE A 380 -0.99 18.98 -25.48
C ILE A 380 -2.30 19.02 -24.72
N ILE A 381 -3.23 19.85 -25.17
CA ILE A 381 -4.56 20.00 -24.56
C ILE A 381 -5.61 19.79 -25.66
N PRO A 382 -6.51 18.79 -25.53
CA PRO A 382 -6.50 17.74 -24.50
C PRO A 382 -5.37 16.72 -24.72
N ALA A 383 -4.81 16.20 -23.63
CA ALA A 383 -3.90 15.05 -23.67
C ALA A 383 -4.66 13.73 -23.56
N PHE A 384 -4.14 12.68 -24.18
CA PHE A 384 -4.77 11.35 -24.23
C PHE A 384 -3.89 10.28 -23.60
N SER A 385 -4.52 9.32 -22.91
CA SER A 385 -3.83 8.11 -22.46
C SER A 385 -3.45 7.23 -23.64
N SER A 386 -2.29 6.57 -23.56
CA SER A 386 -1.87 5.53 -24.51
C SER A 386 -2.27 4.14 -24.03
N GLN A 387 -2.50 3.20 -24.96
CA GLN A 387 -2.80 1.81 -24.59
C GLN A 387 -1.48 1.03 -24.51
N LEU A 388 -1.13 0.53 -23.33
CA LEU A 388 0.05 -0.29 -23.11
C LEU A 388 -0.34 -1.71 -22.67
N PRO A 389 0.36 -2.76 -23.13
CA PRO A 389 0.08 -4.12 -22.71
C PRO A 389 0.34 -4.28 -21.21
N CYS A 390 -0.43 -5.17 -20.58
CA CYS A 390 -0.17 -5.56 -19.19
C CYS A 390 1.23 -6.15 -19.06
N ILE A 391 1.96 -5.69 -18.05
CA ILE A 391 3.29 -6.21 -17.72
C ILE A 391 3.20 -7.65 -17.19
N SER A 392 4.30 -8.38 -17.26
CA SER A 392 4.45 -9.71 -16.64
C SER A 392 4.01 -9.69 -15.17
N GLY A 393 3.39 -10.77 -14.71
CA GLY A 393 2.80 -10.89 -13.38
C GLY A 393 1.42 -10.25 -13.22
N THR A 394 0.92 -9.56 -14.26
CA THR A 394 -0.40 -8.94 -14.26
C THR A 394 -1.25 -9.40 -15.45
N TYR A 395 -2.56 -9.17 -15.36
CA TYR A 395 -3.52 -9.43 -16.42
C TYR A 395 -4.68 -8.44 -16.36
N LYS A 396 -5.48 -8.38 -17.42
CA LYS A 396 -6.74 -7.64 -17.44
C LYS A 396 -7.74 -8.37 -18.33
N ASN A 397 -8.82 -8.83 -17.73
CA ASN A 397 -9.84 -9.65 -18.40
C ASN A 397 -11.04 -8.85 -18.93
N ILE A 398 -11.01 -7.53 -18.80
CA ILE A 398 -12.13 -6.61 -19.06
C ILE A 398 -11.64 -5.42 -19.86
N THR A 399 -12.45 -4.94 -20.80
CA THR A 399 -12.23 -3.64 -21.45
C THR A 399 -12.57 -2.51 -20.47
N GLY A 400 -11.87 -1.37 -20.58
CA GLY A 400 -12.12 -0.17 -19.79
C GLY A 400 -10.85 0.60 -19.44
N ILE A 401 -11.00 1.68 -18.66
CA ILE A 401 -9.90 2.55 -18.22
C ILE A 401 -9.05 1.99 -17.06
N GLY A 402 -9.44 0.84 -16.50
CA GLY A 402 -8.79 0.27 -15.32
C GLY A 402 -7.34 -0.17 -15.57
N ARG A 403 -6.57 -0.20 -14.48
CA ARG A 403 -5.21 -0.76 -14.44
C ARG A 403 -5.19 -2.28 -14.64
N CYS A 404 -4.01 -2.86 -14.86
CA CYS A 404 -3.84 -4.32 -14.82
C CYS A 404 -3.86 -4.80 -13.37
N ILE A 405 -4.41 -5.99 -13.15
CA ILE A 405 -4.51 -6.60 -11.82
C ILE A 405 -3.42 -7.67 -11.70
N PRO A 406 -2.75 -7.82 -10.55
CA PRO A 406 -1.76 -8.88 -10.37
C PRO A 406 -2.41 -10.26 -10.43
N CYS A 407 -1.70 -11.23 -10.98
CA CYS A 407 -2.16 -12.62 -11.03
C CYS A 407 -2.40 -13.18 -9.61
N PRO A 408 -3.51 -13.92 -9.37
CA PRO A 408 -3.72 -14.57 -8.09
C PRO A 408 -2.64 -15.63 -7.81
N ALA A 409 -2.41 -15.92 -6.53
CA ALA A 409 -1.45 -16.95 -6.14
C ALA A 409 -1.76 -18.31 -6.79
N GLY A 410 -0.72 -19.04 -7.19
CA GLY A 410 -0.84 -20.28 -7.98
C GLY A 410 -1.02 -20.08 -9.48
N THR A 411 -1.08 -18.83 -9.95
CA THR A 411 -1.12 -18.48 -11.38
C THR A 411 -0.02 -17.49 -11.77
N LYS A 412 0.39 -17.50 -13.04
CA LYS A 412 1.46 -16.68 -13.60
C LYS A 412 1.05 -16.02 -14.93
N SER A 413 1.76 -14.94 -15.25
CA SER A 413 1.72 -14.26 -16.55
C SER A 413 3.14 -13.85 -16.91
N ASP A 414 3.67 -14.38 -18.02
CA ASP A 414 5.03 -14.03 -18.47
C ASP A 414 5.07 -12.70 -19.24
N GLY A 415 3.91 -12.09 -19.50
CA GLY A 415 3.78 -10.84 -20.27
C GLY A 415 4.12 -10.97 -21.77
N THR A 416 4.42 -12.18 -22.25
CA THR A 416 4.75 -12.43 -23.66
C THR A 416 3.51 -12.45 -24.55
N ASN A 417 2.37 -12.82 -23.98
CA ASN A 417 1.09 -12.82 -24.67
C ASN A 417 0.40 -11.47 -24.48
N LEU A 418 0.54 -10.58 -25.46
CA LEU A 418 0.02 -9.21 -25.44
C LEU A 418 -1.52 -9.11 -25.30
N THR A 419 -2.24 -10.23 -25.36
CA THR A 419 -3.71 -10.32 -25.25
C THR A 419 -4.16 -11.17 -24.05
N LEU A 420 -3.29 -11.38 -23.06
CA LEU A 420 -3.57 -12.28 -21.94
C LEU A 420 -4.80 -11.80 -21.14
N SER A 421 -5.93 -12.47 -21.35
CA SER A 421 -7.18 -12.22 -20.64
C SER A 421 -7.23 -12.94 -19.30
N THR A 422 -6.39 -13.95 -19.06
CA THR A 422 -6.37 -14.77 -17.85
C THR A 422 -4.96 -15.23 -17.51
N CYS A 423 -4.66 -15.38 -16.22
CA CYS A 423 -3.38 -15.95 -15.79
C CYS A 423 -3.35 -17.47 -16.01
N THR A 424 -2.18 -18.00 -16.32
CA THR A 424 -1.96 -19.44 -16.52
C THR A 424 -1.60 -20.12 -15.21
N GLY A 425 -1.96 -21.39 -15.02
CA GLY A 425 -1.58 -22.14 -13.81
C GLY A 425 -0.06 -22.35 -13.71
N CYS A 426 0.49 -22.26 -12.50
CA CYS A 426 1.87 -22.62 -12.21
C CYS A 426 2.05 -24.14 -12.11
N ALA A 427 3.23 -24.65 -12.43
CA ALA A 427 3.56 -26.06 -12.23
C ALA A 427 3.56 -26.47 -10.74
N VAL A 428 3.33 -27.76 -10.47
CA VAL A 428 3.36 -28.31 -9.12
C VAL A 428 4.76 -28.15 -8.51
N ASN A 429 4.84 -27.79 -7.22
CA ASN A 429 6.08 -27.54 -6.45
C ASN A 429 6.91 -26.30 -6.86
N THR A 430 6.28 -25.31 -7.49
CA THR A 430 6.92 -24.04 -7.83
C THR A 430 6.52 -22.90 -6.89
N PHE A 431 7.41 -21.92 -6.73
CA PHE A 431 7.14 -20.70 -5.96
C PHE A 431 6.30 -19.75 -6.80
N CYS A 432 4.99 -19.77 -6.57
CA CYS A 432 4.01 -19.00 -7.35
C CYS A 432 3.13 -18.09 -6.46
N PRO A 433 3.71 -17.03 -5.88
CA PRO A 433 2.99 -16.04 -5.08
C PRO A 433 2.06 -15.15 -5.92
N PHE A 434 1.35 -14.23 -5.25
CA PHE A 434 0.56 -13.20 -5.91
C PHE A 434 1.44 -12.33 -6.82
N GLY A 435 1.02 -12.13 -8.08
CA GLY A 435 1.76 -11.38 -9.08
C GLY A 435 2.92 -12.14 -9.74
N SER A 436 2.91 -13.48 -9.74
CA SER A 436 4.01 -14.28 -10.30
C SER A 436 4.23 -14.04 -11.80
N THR A 437 5.48 -13.77 -12.18
CA THR A 437 5.90 -13.64 -13.58
C THR A 437 6.23 -15.00 -14.21
N SER A 438 6.72 -15.95 -13.41
CA SER A 438 7.07 -17.29 -13.88
C SER A 438 6.85 -18.37 -12.80
N ASP A 439 6.98 -19.63 -13.20
CA ASP A 439 7.06 -20.80 -12.31
C ASP A 439 8.44 -21.46 -12.35
N SER A 440 9.47 -20.71 -12.77
CA SER A 440 10.84 -21.26 -12.92
C SER A 440 11.57 -21.46 -11.58
N ILE A 441 11.03 -20.90 -10.49
CA ILE A 441 11.62 -21.01 -9.16
C ILE A 441 10.99 -22.22 -8.46
N SER A 442 11.79 -23.27 -8.24
CA SER A 442 11.35 -24.43 -7.46
C SER A 442 11.34 -24.08 -5.97
N ASN A 443 10.41 -24.65 -5.19
CA ASN A 443 10.39 -24.50 -3.74
C ASN A 443 11.69 -25.03 -3.08
N ASP A 444 12.38 -25.98 -3.70
CA ASP A 444 13.67 -26.50 -3.18
C ASP A 444 14.78 -25.43 -3.20
N GLN A 445 14.68 -24.47 -4.12
CA GLN A 445 15.59 -23.32 -4.22
C GLN A 445 15.30 -22.25 -3.14
N LEU A 446 14.22 -22.42 -2.36
CA LEU A 446 13.82 -21.54 -1.27
C LEU A 446 14.27 -22.02 0.12
N SER A 447 15.16 -23.00 0.19
CA SER A 447 15.69 -23.46 1.48
C SER A 447 16.40 -22.32 2.23
N ASN A 448 15.95 -22.07 3.47
CA ASN A 448 16.62 -21.13 4.38
C ASN A 448 18.00 -21.68 4.73
N VAL A 449 19.01 -20.81 4.68
CA VAL A 449 20.34 -21.14 5.18
C VAL A 449 20.43 -20.63 6.60
N VAL A 450 20.11 -21.51 7.55
CA VAL A 450 20.34 -21.27 8.97
C VAL A 450 21.73 -21.79 9.31
N GLN A 451 22.63 -20.89 9.69
CA GLN A 451 23.97 -21.28 10.13
C GLN A 451 23.86 -22.12 11.41
N ALA A 452 24.21 -23.41 11.32
CA ALA A 452 24.12 -24.36 12.43
C ALA A 452 25.35 -24.34 13.37
N LEU A 453 26.45 -23.69 12.98
CA LEU A 453 27.65 -23.52 13.81
C LEU A 453 27.63 -22.14 14.50
N VAL A 454 27.98 -22.12 15.78
CA VAL A 454 28.05 -20.89 16.58
C VAL A 454 29.20 -20.01 16.07
N TYR A 455 28.81 -18.86 15.51
CA TYR A 455 29.70 -17.77 15.16
C TYR A 455 29.79 -16.79 16.35
N PRO A 456 30.97 -16.46 16.91
CA PRO A 456 32.32 -16.99 16.69
C PRO A 456 32.68 -18.19 17.62
N SER A 457 33.75 -18.94 17.31
CA SER A 457 34.33 -19.98 18.19
C SER A 457 35.38 -19.39 19.13
N THR A 458 35.38 -19.80 20.39
CA THR A 458 36.42 -19.42 21.38
C THR A 458 37.66 -20.33 21.26
N PRO A 459 38.83 -19.91 21.78
CA PRO A 459 40.04 -20.74 21.81
C PRO A 459 39.83 -22.01 22.67
N ASP A 460 40.59 -23.06 22.38
CA ASP A 460 40.71 -24.24 23.25
C ASP A 460 41.12 -23.80 24.66
N MET A 461 40.25 -24.05 25.66
CA MET A 461 40.51 -23.66 27.04
C MET A 461 41.62 -24.54 27.63
N ASN A 462 42.83 -23.99 27.73
CA ASN A 462 43.99 -24.60 28.40
C ASN A 462 43.84 -24.70 29.94
N GLY A 463 42.65 -24.46 30.50
CA GLY A 463 42.37 -24.31 31.94
C GLY A 463 41.50 -25.40 32.56
N ILE A 464 41.35 -26.56 31.91
CA ILE A 464 40.59 -27.70 32.47
C ILE A 464 41.15 -28.10 33.84
N ASP A 465 42.47 -28.03 34.03
CA ASP A 465 43.13 -28.41 35.28
C ASP A 465 42.72 -27.50 36.46
N ASP A 466 42.59 -26.20 36.22
CA ASP A 466 42.16 -25.23 37.24
C ASP A 466 40.68 -25.41 37.58
N ILE A 467 39.82 -25.61 36.58
CA ILE A 467 38.39 -25.87 36.77
C ILE A 467 38.21 -27.18 37.56
N LEU A 468 38.96 -28.22 37.20
CA LEU A 468 38.96 -29.50 37.88
C LEU A 468 39.44 -29.34 39.33
N PHE A 469 40.48 -28.56 39.59
CA PHE A 469 41.00 -28.31 40.93
C PHE A 469 39.99 -27.54 41.80
N PHE A 470 39.42 -26.44 41.31
CA PHE A 470 38.39 -25.68 42.04
C PHE A 470 37.13 -26.51 42.29
N THR A 471 36.77 -27.41 41.39
CA THR A 471 35.59 -28.26 41.54
C THR A 471 35.83 -29.47 42.46
N LEU A 472 37.03 -30.06 42.43
CA LEU A 472 37.40 -31.18 43.30
C LEU A 472 37.56 -30.76 44.76
N PHE A 473 38.08 -29.56 45.01
CA PHE A 473 38.46 -29.08 46.35
C PHE A 473 37.47 -28.10 46.99
N SER A 474 36.42 -27.67 46.29
CA SER A 474 35.38 -26.84 46.91
C SER A 474 34.42 -27.70 47.74
N ILE A 475 34.37 -27.41 49.04
CA ILE A 475 33.36 -27.94 49.96
C ILE A 475 32.50 -26.75 50.38
N ASP A 476 31.33 -26.64 49.77
CA ASP A 476 30.30 -25.70 50.22
C ASP A 476 29.35 -26.40 51.21
N SER A 477 28.74 -25.61 52.09
CA SER A 477 27.86 -26.03 53.18
C SER A 477 26.53 -26.65 52.73
N SER A 478 26.24 -26.67 51.43
CA SER A 478 25.00 -27.27 50.93
C SER A 478 25.04 -28.81 50.99
N PRO A 479 23.97 -29.48 51.44
CA PRO A 479 23.93 -30.95 51.54
C PRO A 479 24.23 -31.65 50.21
N ARG A 480 23.80 -31.04 49.09
CA ARG A 480 24.09 -31.50 47.74
C ARG A 480 25.58 -31.43 47.41
N CYS A 481 26.27 -30.35 47.78
CA CYS A 481 27.68 -30.18 47.48
C CYS A 481 28.54 -31.20 48.23
N ILE A 482 28.23 -31.45 49.51
CA ILE A 482 28.93 -32.45 50.32
C ILE A 482 28.79 -33.86 49.70
N LEU A 483 27.60 -34.23 49.24
CA LEU A 483 27.35 -35.55 48.63
C LEU A 483 28.04 -35.75 47.27
N ILE A 484 28.24 -34.67 46.51
CA ILE A 484 28.87 -34.72 45.19
C ILE A 484 30.41 -34.57 45.29
N SER A 485 30.91 -33.98 46.39
CA SER A 485 32.34 -33.74 46.61
C SER A 485 33.16 -35.04 46.62
N PRO A 486 34.15 -35.18 45.73
CA PRO A 486 35.02 -36.37 45.70
C PRO A 486 35.89 -36.51 46.95
N ILE A 487 36.23 -35.39 47.60
CA ILE A 487 36.99 -35.39 48.86
C ILE A 487 36.16 -35.97 49.99
N PHE A 488 34.86 -35.70 50.04
CA PHE A 488 34.00 -36.29 51.06
C PHE A 488 34.01 -37.83 50.98
N TRP A 489 33.88 -38.39 49.78
CA TRP A 489 33.98 -39.83 49.56
C TRP A 489 35.39 -40.37 49.82
N ALA A 490 36.43 -39.64 49.43
CA ALA A 490 37.81 -40.02 49.74
C ALA A 490 38.09 -40.02 51.25
N LEU A 491 37.51 -39.10 52.03
CA LEU A 491 37.60 -39.07 53.49
C LEU A 491 36.83 -40.21 54.15
N ILE A 492 35.64 -40.56 53.66
CA ILE A 492 34.91 -41.75 54.14
C ILE A 492 35.72 -43.02 53.90
N VAL A 493 36.25 -43.19 52.69
CA VAL A 493 37.09 -44.34 52.35
C VAL A 493 38.38 -44.32 53.17
N GLY A 494 38.98 -43.16 53.38
CA GLY A 494 40.13 -42.96 54.27
C GLY A 494 39.85 -43.34 55.72
N ALA A 495 38.67 -43.01 56.25
CA ALA A 495 38.25 -43.40 57.60
C ALA A 495 38.04 -44.92 57.71
N ILE A 496 37.42 -45.54 56.71
CA ILE A 496 37.27 -47.01 56.63
C ILE A 496 38.65 -47.67 56.57
N VAL A 497 39.56 -47.12 55.76
CA VAL A 497 40.96 -47.54 55.67
C VAL A 497 41.66 -47.44 57.02
N ALA A 498 41.48 -46.34 57.75
CA ALA A 498 42.07 -46.17 59.09
C ALA A 498 41.51 -47.19 60.10
N ILE A 499 40.21 -47.50 60.04
CA ILE A 499 39.58 -48.54 60.87
C ILE A 499 40.15 -49.92 60.53
N ILE A 500 40.28 -50.27 59.25
CA ILE A 500 40.87 -51.53 58.80
C ILE A 500 42.35 -51.61 59.21
N GLY A 501 43.10 -50.51 59.08
CA GLY A 501 44.48 -50.42 59.53
C GLY A 501 44.62 -50.62 61.05
N SER A 502 43.74 -50.00 61.85
CA SER A 502 43.73 -50.13 63.30
C SER A 502 43.36 -51.55 63.77
N THR A 503 42.42 -52.20 63.08
CA THR A 503 42.05 -53.60 63.36
C THR A 503 43.17 -54.56 62.97
N MET A 504 43.88 -54.31 61.87
CA MET A 504 45.09 -55.05 61.49
C MET A 504 46.22 -54.90 62.52
N LEU A 505 46.45 -53.68 63.01
CA LEU A 505 47.47 -53.38 64.03
C LEU A 505 47.16 -54.03 65.38
N THR A 506 45.90 -53.96 65.82
CA THR A 506 45.45 -54.62 67.06
C THR A 506 45.48 -56.15 66.95
N MET A 507 45.11 -56.71 65.80
CA MET A 507 45.27 -58.15 65.54
C MET A 507 46.74 -58.61 65.59
N LYS A 508 47.67 -57.76 65.11
CA LYS A 508 49.11 -58.01 65.17
C LYS A 508 49.67 -57.94 66.60
N HIS A 509 49.16 -57.06 67.45
CA HIS A 509 49.64 -56.89 68.83
C HIS A 509 49.02 -57.89 69.84
N CYS A 510 47.79 -58.37 69.61
CA CYS A 510 47.04 -59.14 70.61
C CYS A 510 47.04 -60.67 70.47
N THR A 511 47.91 -61.31 69.66
CA THR A 511 47.69 -62.72 69.29
C THR A 511 48.80 -63.71 69.68
N LYS A 512 48.51 -64.56 70.69
CA LYS A 512 49.11 -65.90 70.88
C LYS A 512 48.19 -67.04 70.39
N HIS A 513 47.08 -66.71 69.70
CA HIS A 513 46.04 -67.68 69.30
C HIS A 513 46.17 -68.06 67.81
N PRO A 514 46.31 -69.35 67.44
CA PRO A 514 46.65 -69.77 66.07
C PRO A 514 45.61 -69.44 64.98
N LYS A 515 44.31 -69.32 65.33
CA LYS A 515 43.24 -68.95 64.38
C LYS A 515 43.27 -67.48 63.95
N ALA A 516 43.87 -66.60 64.75
CA ALA A 516 43.95 -65.17 64.44
C ALA A 516 45.14 -64.87 63.51
N VAL A 517 46.24 -65.62 63.64
CA VAL A 517 47.42 -65.54 62.76
C VAL A 517 47.06 -65.94 61.32
N ASP A 518 46.28 -67.02 61.13
CA ASP A 518 45.84 -67.44 59.79
C ASP A 518 44.93 -66.40 59.12
N ARG A 519 44.05 -65.74 59.89
CA ARG A 519 43.20 -64.65 59.36
C ARG A 519 44.01 -63.41 59.00
N TYR A 520 44.96 -63.00 59.83
CA TYR A 520 45.85 -61.87 59.57
C TYR A 520 46.68 -62.10 58.29
N ASN A 521 47.27 -63.28 58.12
CA ASN A 521 48.08 -63.60 56.94
C ASN A 521 47.27 -63.59 55.63
N LYS A 522 46.01 -64.09 55.66
CA LYS A 522 45.11 -64.02 54.50
C LYS A 522 44.73 -62.58 54.14
N LEU A 523 44.49 -61.73 55.15
CA LEU A 523 44.14 -60.33 54.94
C LEU A 523 45.34 -59.49 54.49
N GLU A 524 46.53 -59.76 55.03
CA GLU A 524 47.79 -59.15 54.58
C GLU A 524 48.09 -59.52 53.12
N ALA A 525 47.92 -60.79 52.73
CA ALA A 525 48.10 -61.23 51.35
C ALA A 525 47.11 -60.55 50.38
N ALA A 526 45.83 -60.45 50.76
CA ALA A 526 44.82 -59.78 49.95
C ALA A 526 45.10 -58.26 49.79
N LEU A 527 45.53 -57.59 50.86
CA LEU A 527 45.85 -56.15 50.80
C LEU A 527 47.15 -55.85 50.05
N LYS A 528 48.15 -56.73 50.13
CA LYS A 528 49.36 -56.63 49.30
C LYS A 528 49.04 -56.83 47.82
N GLN A 529 48.11 -57.71 47.47
CA GLN A 529 47.65 -57.85 46.07
C GLN A 529 46.90 -56.62 45.54
N ALA A 530 46.25 -55.85 46.42
CA ALA A 530 45.55 -54.62 46.07
C ALA A 530 46.47 -53.38 46.01
N ASP A 531 47.76 -53.52 46.35
CA ASP A 531 48.73 -52.42 46.34
C ASP A 531 49.27 -52.14 44.94
N VAL A 532 48.63 -51.21 44.26
CA VAL A 532 49.06 -50.72 42.93
C VAL A 532 50.16 -49.64 43.09
N ILE A 533 50.23 -48.95 44.23
CA ILE A 533 51.12 -47.80 44.43
C ILE A 533 52.53 -48.23 44.89
N GLY A 534 52.62 -49.19 45.81
CA GLY A 534 53.87 -49.74 46.35
C GLY A 534 54.30 -51.06 45.72
N ALA A 535 53.70 -51.44 44.58
CA ALA A 535 53.97 -52.68 43.84
C ALA A 535 53.87 -53.98 44.69
N GLY A 536 53.05 -53.97 45.75
CA GLY A 536 52.81 -55.14 46.59
C GLY A 536 53.74 -55.30 47.79
N GLU A 537 54.68 -54.38 48.01
CA GLU A 537 55.65 -54.49 49.10
C GLU A 537 55.01 -54.23 50.48
N MET A 538 53.98 -53.38 50.56
CA MET A 538 53.35 -52.99 51.82
C MET A 538 51.82 -53.13 51.77
N TRP A 539 51.23 -53.79 52.77
CA TRP A 539 49.76 -53.89 52.89
C TRP A 539 49.08 -52.52 53.12
N VAL A 540 49.84 -51.54 53.62
CA VAL A 540 49.38 -50.15 53.78
C VAL A 540 49.21 -49.47 52.42
N GLY A 541 50.05 -49.79 51.43
CA GLY A 541 49.97 -49.24 50.08
C GLY A 541 48.66 -49.62 49.38
N GLY A 542 48.19 -50.86 49.58
CA GLY A 542 46.90 -51.34 49.10
C GLY A 542 45.72 -50.57 49.64
N LEU A 543 45.79 -50.12 50.89
CA LEU A 543 44.74 -49.30 51.50
C LEU A 543 44.70 -47.88 50.92
N THR A 544 45.86 -47.25 50.66
CA THR A 544 45.94 -45.94 49.98
C THR A 544 45.47 -45.99 48.53
N THR A 545 45.67 -47.13 47.85
CA THR A 545 45.24 -47.33 46.45
C THR A 545 43.73 -47.13 46.29
N PHE A 546 42.92 -47.60 47.24
CA PHE A 546 41.46 -47.39 47.20
C PHE A 546 41.06 -45.92 47.29
N SER A 547 41.80 -45.10 48.03
CA SER A 547 41.50 -43.67 48.15
C SER A 547 41.82 -42.90 46.86
N VAL A 548 42.93 -43.26 46.19
CA VAL A 548 43.32 -42.66 44.90
C VAL A 548 42.34 -43.06 43.78
N LEU A 549 41.86 -44.31 43.80
CA LEU A 549 40.96 -44.83 42.78
C LEU A 549 39.60 -44.10 42.77
N VAL A 550 39.10 -43.71 43.94
CA VAL A 550 37.89 -42.88 44.07
C VAL A 550 38.05 -41.53 43.39
N LEU A 551 39.21 -40.87 43.57
CA LEU A 551 39.50 -39.58 42.94
C LEU A 551 39.59 -39.71 41.41
N LEU A 552 40.25 -40.75 40.90
CA LEU A 552 40.35 -40.99 39.46
C LEU A 552 38.99 -41.23 38.79
N ILE A 553 38.10 -42.02 39.43
CA ILE A 553 36.74 -42.24 38.94
C ILE A 553 35.96 -40.91 38.91
N ALA A 554 36.09 -40.09 39.96
CA ALA A 554 35.42 -38.81 40.02
C ALA A 554 35.90 -37.84 38.93
N CYS A 555 37.22 -37.77 38.69
CA CYS A 555 37.79 -36.98 37.59
C CYS A 555 37.24 -37.43 36.24
N TYR A 556 37.18 -38.74 35.99
CA TYR A 556 36.65 -39.27 34.74
C TYR A 556 35.17 -38.90 34.52
N ILE A 557 34.34 -39.06 35.55
CA ILE A 557 32.90 -38.71 35.48
C ILE A 557 32.72 -37.21 35.25
N PHE A 558 33.51 -36.37 35.92
CA PHE A 558 33.47 -34.92 35.74
C PHE A 558 33.82 -34.55 34.30
N SER A 559 34.95 -35.01 33.78
CA SER A 559 35.40 -34.67 32.41
C SER A 559 34.40 -35.10 31.35
N ALA A 560 33.82 -36.30 31.47
CA ALA A 560 32.81 -36.80 30.53
C ALA A 560 31.52 -35.95 30.56
N LYS A 561 31.06 -35.54 31.74
CA LYS A 561 29.85 -34.71 31.87
C LYS A 561 30.09 -33.24 31.49
N TYR A 562 31.27 -32.72 31.76
CA TYR A 562 31.69 -31.38 31.33
C TYR A 562 31.73 -31.26 29.81
N TYR A 563 32.32 -32.25 29.13
CA TYR A 563 32.36 -32.30 27.66
C TYR A 563 30.94 -32.32 27.04
N ASN A 564 30.03 -33.10 27.62
CA ASN A 564 28.64 -33.21 27.16
C ASN A 564 27.76 -31.99 27.51
N SER A 565 28.29 -30.97 28.19
CA SER A 565 27.56 -29.73 28.52
C SER A 565 27.65 -28.67 27.42
N TYR A 566 27.85 -29.10 26.17
CA TYR A 566 27.92 -28.27 24.96
C TYR A 566 26.94 -28.82 23.89
N PRO A 567 26.21 -27.98 23.13
CA PRO A 567 26.18 -26.50 23.15
C PRO A 567 25.26 -25.90 24.24
N ILE A 568 25.46 -24.61 24.58
CA ILE A 568 24.83 -23.96 25.74
C ILE A 568 23.31 -23.74 25.59
N GLU A 569 22.80 -23.61 24.35
CA GLU A 569 21.35 -23.39 24.14
C GLU A 569 20.49 -24.60 24.50
N THR A 570 21.08 -25.80 24.54
CA THR A 570 20.39 -27.06 24.86
C THR A 570 20.82 -27.65 26.21
N ALA A 571 21.91 -27.17 26.79
CA ALA A 571 22.47 -27.70 28.03
C ALA A 571 21.78 -27.13 29.29
N GLY A 572 21.16 -28.00 30.08
CA GLY A 572 20.58 -27.67 31.39
C GLY A 572 21.62 -27.38 32.49
N PRO A 573 21.18 -26.99 33.71
CA PRO A 573 22.07 -26.73 34.84
C PRO A 573 22.97 -27.91 35.21
N SER A 574 24.24 -27.62 35.54
CA SER A 574 25.22 -28.65 35.91
C SER A 574 24.74 -29.39 37.17
N THR A 575 24.59 -30.70 37.03
CA THR A 575 24.16 -31.61 38.11
C THR A 575 25.34 -32.32 38.79
N TYR A 576 26.54 -32.21 38.21
CA TYR A 576 27.74 -32.95 38.58
C TYR A 576 28.80 -32.12 39.32
N ALA A 577 28.55 -30.83 39.51
CA ALA A 577 29.37 -29.92 40.31
C ALA A 577 28.50 -29.17 41.33
N CYS A 578 29.13 -28.60 42.36
CA CYS A 578 28.44 -27.78 43.35
C CYS A 578 27.96 -26.47 42.75
N ASP A 579 28.78 -25.85 41.91
CA ASP A 579 28.39 -24.68 41.14
C ASP A 579 27.55 -25.12 39.93
N THR A 580 26.27 -24.74 39.98
CA THR A 580 25.28 -25.01 38.92
C THR A 580 25.48 -24.18 37.65
N THR A 581 26.41 -23.22 37.66
CA THR A 581 26.71 -22.32 36.54
C THR A 581 27.86 -22.80 35.66
N ILE A 582 28.64 -23.81 36.09
CA ILE A 582 29.74 -24.38 35.30
C ILE A 582 29.21 -24.95 33.97
N ARG A 583 29.74 -24.44 32.86
CA ARG A 583 29.45 -24.87 31.48
C ARG A 583 30.74 -24.89 30.67
N ASN A 584 30.76 -25.71 29.62
CA ASN A 584 31.84 -25.75 28.64
C ASN A 584 31.64 -24.67 27.55
N ALA A 585 31.50 -23.40 27.97
CA ALA A 585 31.33 -22.25 27.07
C ALA A 585 31.74 -20.95 27.79
N GLN A 586 32.40 -20.04 27.06
CA GLN A 586 32.89 -18.76 27.61
C GLN A 586 31.82 -17.66 27.68
N PHE A 587 30.71 -17.81 26.93
CA PHE A 587 29.61 -16.84 26.87
C PHE A 587 28.29 -17.49 27.32
N THR A 588 27.42 -16.72 27.98
CA THR A 588 26.14 -17.23 28.49
C THR A 588 25.06 -17.35 27.40
N SER A 589 25.29 -16.74 26.22
CA SER A 589 24.48 -16.89 25.01
C SER A 589 25.28 -16.43 23.79
N GLY A 590 24.97 -16.93 22.58
CA GLY A 590 25.53 -16.40 21.32
C GLY A 590 25.17 -14.95 21.00
N LEU A 591 24.32 -14.30 21.80
CA LEU A 591 23.86 -12.91 21.64
C LEU A 591 24.35 -11.98 22.76
N GLN A 592 25.33 -12.40 23.57
CA GLN A 592 25.79 -11.56 24.67
C GLN A 592 26.48 -10.30 24.09
N PRO A 593 26.01 -9.08 24.43
CA PRO A 593 26.53 -7.86 23.82
C PRO A 593 28.00 -7.66 24.18
N LEU A 594 28.78 -7.22 23.17
CA LEU A 594 30.22 -6.88 23.19
C LEU A 594 30.62 -5.75 24.19
N SER A 595 29.74 -5.43 25.15
CA SER A 595 29.87 -4.32 26.11
C SER A 595 30.45 -4.72 27.47
N VAL A 596 30.76 -6.01 27.67
CA VAL A 596 31.47 -6.50 28.87
C VAL A 596 32.98 -6.32 28.65
N PRO A 597 33.76 -5.78 29.61
CA PRO A 597 35.20 -5.67 29.46
C PRO A 597 35.80 -7.05 29.20
N VAL A 598 36.33 -7.21 27.99
CA VAL A 598 36.87 -8.46 27.49
C VAL A 598 38.30 -8.60 28.01
N SER A 599 38.72 -9.78 28.44
CA SER A 599 40.12 -10.02 28.79
C SER A 599 41.03 -9.75 27.59
N ASP A 600 42.29 -9.38 27.80
CA ASP A 600 43.25 -9.07 26.71
C ASP A 600 43.33 -10.17 25.63
N SER A 601 43.08 -11.43 26.03
CA SER A 601 43.04 -12.59 25.12
C SER A 601 41.83 -12.61 24.17
N ALA A 602 40.70 -12.04 24.56
CA ALA A 602 39.47 -12.04 23.78
C ALA A 602 39.22 -10.72 23.04
N GLN A 603 39.96 -9.65 23.37
CA GLN A 603 39.99 -8.42 22.56
C GLN A 603 40.40 -8.71 21.11
N ALA A 604 41.31 -9.67 20.88
CA ALA A 604 41.72 -10.07 19.53
C ALA A 604 40.55 -10.62 18.67
N ILE A 605 39.66 -11.43 19.26
CA ILE A 605 38.46 -11.93 18.55
C ILE A 605 37.47 -10.79 18.30
N VAL A 606 37.34 -9.85 19.24
CA VAL A 606 36.47 -8.68 19.09
C VAL A 606 36.97 -7.72 18.01
N ASP A 607 38.28 -7.51 17.92
CA ASP A 607 38.90 -6.69 16.88
C ASP A 607 38.75 -7.33 15.50
N LEU A 608 38.91 -8.66 15.40
CA LEU A 608 38.63 -9.41 14.17
C LEU A 608 37.16 -9.34 13.78
N LEU A 609 36.25 -9.52 14.74
CA LEU A 609 34.84 -9.31 14.51
C LEU A 609 34.63 -7.90 13.97
N ASN A 610 35.08 -6.86 14.67
CA ASN A 610 34.90 -5.45 14.32
C ASN A 610 35.39 -5.08 12.93
N ASN A 611 36.51 -5.66 12.49
CA ASN A 611 37.12 -5.41 11.18
C ASN A 611 36.57 -6.30 10.05
N GLN A 612 35.68 -7.26 10.35
CA GLN A 612 35.15 -8.15 9.32
C GLN A 612 34.20 -7.39 8.37
N PRO A 613 34.44 -7.42 7.05
CA PRO A 613 33.53 -6.85 6.07
C PRO A 613 32.27 -7.70 5.94
N VAL A 614 31.10 -7.11 6.18
CA VAL A 614 29.81 -7.79 6.09
C VAL A 614 29.11 -7.40 4.78
N ASN A 615 28.71 -8.40 4.01
CA ASN A 615 27.94 -8.26 2.80
C ASN A 615 26.46 -8.53 3.06
N LEU A 616 25.61 -7.59 2.65
CA LEU A 616 24.17 -7.75 2.58
C LEU A 616 23.80 -8.32 1.20
N ASN A 617 23.19 -9.51 1.21
CA ASN A 617 22.66 -10.16 0.04
C ASN A 617 21.13 -10.00 0.05
N VAL A 618 20.55 -9.34 -0.95
CA VAL A 618 19.10 -9.20 -1.10
C VAL A 618 18.69 -9.80 -2.43
N ALA A 619 17.81 -10.79 -2.41
CA ALA A 619 17.24 -11.36 -3.63
C ALA A 619 15.74 -11.07 -3.69
N PHE A 620 15.31 -10.38 -4.74
CA PHE A 620 13.91 -10.24 -5.11
C PHE A 620 13.51 -11.47 -5.94
N LEU A 621 12.51 -12.21 -5.46
CA LEU A 621 12.08 -13.48 -6.03
C LEU A 621 10.83 -13.27 -6.89
N ASN A 622 10.76 -14.02 -7.99
CA ASN A 622 9.64 -14.03 -8.94
C ASN A 622 9.28 -12.61 -9.38
N THR A 623 10.27 -11.95 -10.00
CA THR A 623 10.14 -10.57 -10.46
C THR A 623 10.66 -10.39 -11.88
N ALA A 624 10.08 -9.44 -12.61
CA ALA A 624 10.54 -9.01 -13.92
C ALA A 624 11.65 -7.94 -13.85
N TYR A 625 12.00 -7.46 -12.66
CA TYR A 625 13.12 -6.54 -12.50
C TYR A 625 14.43 -7.18 -12.98
N ASN A 626 15.25 -6.42 -13.69
CA ASN A 626 16.57 -6.87 -14.13
C ASN A 626 17.65 -5.78 -13.94
N CYS A 627 18.91 -6.22 -13.86
CA CYS A 627 20.04 -5.34 -13.59
C CYS A 627 20.34 -4.33 -14.72
N THR A 628 19.87 -4.60 -15.93
CA THR A 628 20.25 -3.84 -17.15
C THR A 628 19.28 -2.73 -17.49
N SER A 629 17.99 -2.89 -17.21
CA SER A 629 16.95 -1.88 -17.47
C SER A 629 16.62 -1.07 -16.23
N ASP A 630 16.84 -1.61 -15.03
CA ASP A 630 16.31 -1.04 -13.79
C ASP A 630 17.46 -0.68 -12.83
N THR A 631 17.78 0.61 -12.75
CA THR A 631 18.77 1.11 -11.80
C THR A 631 18.15 1.30 -10.42
N ILE A 632 18.14 0.23 -9.63
CA ILE A 632 17.72 0.29 -8.23
C ILE A 632 18.75 1.12 -7.46
N THR A 633 18.27 2.17 -6.77
CA THR A 633 19.13 3.01 -5.95
C THR A 633 19.06 2.56 -4.50
N LEU A 634 20.24 2.44 -3.88
CA LEU A 634 20.37 2.02 -2.50
C LEU A 634 20.87 3.18 -1.65
N THR A 635 20.13 3.48 -0.59
CA THR A 635 20.50 4.54 0.36
C THR A 635 20.56 3.98 1.77
N TYR A 636 21.37 4.61 2.62
CA TYR A 636 21.43 4.31 4.03
C TYR A 636 21.24 5.55 4.89
N LEU A 637 20.75 5.35 6.10
CA LEU A 637 20.52 6.43 7.05
C LEU A 637 21.77 6.67 7.91
N LEU A 638 22.32 7.88 7.84
CA LEU A 638 23.34 8.36 8.77
C LEU A 638 22.78 9.53 9.58
N GLY A 639 22.46 9.27 10.85
CA GLY A 639 21.75 10.23 11.70
C GLY A 639 20.32 10.49 11.21
N LYS A 640 20.10 11.61 10.51
CA LYS A 640 18.80 11.99 9.92
C LYS A 640 18.84 12.17 8.39
N ILE A 641 19.98 11.85 7.75
CA ILE A 641 20.20 12.09 6.33
C ILE A 641 20.34 10.74 5.62
N TRP A 642 19.61 10.58 4.50
CA TRP A 642 19.77 9.43 3.61
C TRP A 642 20.92 9.69 2.64
N MET A 643 21.90 8.78 2.60
CA MET A 643 23.07 8.87 1.74
C MET A 643 23.16 7.66 0.81
N PRO A 644 23.57 7.82 -0.46
CA PRO A 644 23.68 6.70 -1.39
C PRO A 644 24.83 5.77 -1.00
N ILE A 645 24.63 4.46 -1.15
CA ILE A 645 25.72 3.48 -1.08
C ILE A 645 26.38 3.42 -2.46
N THR A 646 27.58 3.99 -2.59
CA THR A 646 28.32 4.08 -3.86
C THR A 646 29.36 2.98 -4.05
N THR A 647 29.55 2.10 -3.05
CA THR A 647 30.58 1.06 -3.06
C THR A 647 30.05 -0.26 -3.65
N SER A 648 30.72 -0.75 -4.70
CA SER A 648 30.70 -2.12 -5.25
C SER A 648 29.37 -2.90 -5.12
N ILE A 649 28.27 -2.33 -5.63
CA ILE A 649 27.02 -3.05 -5.76
C ILE A 649 27.17 -4.03 -6.92
N SER A 650 27.16 -5.33 -6.64
CA SER A 650 27.06 -6.35 -7.68
C SER A 650 25.62 -6.79 -7.81
N CYS A 651 25.13 -6.77 -9.05
CA CYS A 651 23.76 -7.14 -9.39
C CYS A 651 23.80 -8.34 -10.34
N ASN A 652 22.99 -9.35 -10.05
CA ASN A 652 22.80 -10.51 -10.91
C ASN A 652 21.30 -10.81 -11.08
N SER A 653 20.85 -10.93 -12.33
CA SER A 653 19.47 -11.31 -12.65
C SER A 653 19.47 -12.64 -13.38
N SER A 654 18.89 -13.68 -12.77
CA SER A 654 18.77 -15.01 -13.40
C SER A 654 17.47 -15.69 -12.95
N ASN A 655 16.77 -16.38 -13.85
CA ASN A 655 15.55 -17.15 -13.55
C ASN A 655 14.49 -16.36 -12.74
N TYR A 656 14.26 -15.08 -13.09
CA TYR A 656 13.31 -14.19 -12.40
C TYR A 656 13.65 -13.96 -10.91
N ILE A 657 14.93 -14.15 -10.55
CA ILE A 657 15.53 -13.77 -9.27
C ILE A 657 16.52 -12.65 -9.54
N LEU A 658 16.31 -11.51 -8.90
CA LEU A 658 17.21 -10.37 -8.92
C LEU A 658 17.97 -10.30 -7.61
N SER A 659 19.27 -10.56 -7.65
CA SER A 659 20.14 -10.59 -6.48
C SER A 659 21.08 -9.38 -6.46
N TYR A 660 21.07 -8.67 -5.34
CA TYR A 660 22.01 -7.60 -5.00
C TYR A 660 22.93 -8.09 -3.89
N ASN A 661 24.22 -7.86 -4.07
CA ASN A 661 25.22 -8.04 -3.02
C ASN A 661 25.94 -6.71 -2.78
N VAL A 662 25.86 -6.23 -1.55
CA VAL A 662 26.31 -4.90 -1.13
C VAL A 662 27.15 -5.01 0.12
N LEU A 663 28.35 -4.44 0.07
CA LEU A 663 29.20 -4.30 1.24
C LEU A 663 28.63 -3.24 2.18
N LEU A 664 28.35 -3.61 3.43
CA LEU A 664 27.82 -2.69 4.43
C LEU A 664 28.95 -1.79 4.99
N PRO A 665 28.78 -0.46 4.98
CA PRO A 665 29.78 0.47 5.51
C PRO A 665 29.80 0.51 7.04
N TYR A 666 28.71 0.09 7.69
CA TYR A 666 28.54 0.11 9.15
C TYR A 666 27.80 -1.15 9.62
N ARG A 667 27.99 -1.53 10.90
CA ARG A 667 27.34 -2.69 11.53
C ARG A 667 25.87 -2.47 11.80
N GLU A 668 25.52 -1.29 12.32
CA GLU A 668 24.15 -0.86 12.53
C GLU A 668 23.80 0.13 11.42
N ILE A 669 22.87 -0.27 10.56
CA ILE A 669 22.52 0.52 9.39
C ILE A 669 21.05 0.27 9.03
N THR A 670 20.35 1.35 8.70
CA THR A 670 19.04 1.26 8.04
C THR A 670 19.26 1.49 6.56
N VAL A 671 18.82 0.55 5.75
CA VAL A 671 18.99 0.56 4.29
C VAL A 671 17.62 0.69 3.64
N GLN A 672 17.52 1.54 2.62
CA GLN A 672 16.31 1.73 1.81
C GLN A 672 16.62 1.44 0.35
N PHE A 673 15.86 0.51 -0.23
CA PHE A 673 15.85 0.20 -1.66
C PHE A 673 14.78 1.06 -2.34
N ASN A 674 15.16 1.79 -3.38
CA ASN A 674 14.22 2.54 -4.21
C ASN A 674 14.14 1.89 -5.59
N LEU A 675 12.94 1.37 -5.89
CA LEU A 675 12.64 0.60 -7.09
C LEU A 675 11.92 1.50 -8.09
N PRO A 676 12.49 1.78 -9.28
CA PRO A 676 11.96 2.81 -10.18
C PRO A 676 10.75 2.37 -11.02
N ASN A 677 10.49 1.06 -11.15
CA ASN A 677 9.52 0.50 -12.09
C ASN A 677 8.31 -0.13 -11.41
N ILE A 678 7.38 -0.63 -12.21
CA ILE A 678 6.04 -1.05 -11.76
C ILE A 678 5.89 -2.57 -11.60
N TYR A 679 7.00 -3.30 -11.56
CA TYR A 679 6.98 -4.77 -11.55
C TYR A 679 6.55 -5.34 -10.19
N THR A 680 5.91 -6.51 -10.25
CA THR A 680 5.56 -7.30 -9.08
C THR A 680 6.81 -7.94 -8.48
N ILE A 681 6.81 -8.08 -7.15
CA ILE A 681 7.83 -8.80 -6.40
C ILE A 681 7.10 -9.89 -5.63
N GLY A 682 7.33 -11.15 -6.02
CA GLY A 682 6.68 -12.29 -5.41
C GLY A 682 7.21 -12.65 -4.02
N GLY A 683 8.47 -12.32 -3.74
CA GLY A 683 9.09 -12.52 -2.42
C GLY A 683 10.40 -11.78 -2.26
N LEU A 684 10.85 -11.67 -1.02
CA LEU A 684 12.12 -11.06 -0.66
C LEU A 684 12.93 -12.05 0.17
N ARG A 685 14.17 -12.29 -0.24
CA ARG A 685 15.16 -13.05 0.53
C ARG A 685 16.26 -12.10 0.97
N ILE A 686 16.60 -12.12 2.25
CA ILE A 686 17.66 -11.30 2.84
C ILE A 686 18.67 -12.22 3.51
N GLY A 687 19.94 -11.98 3.23
CA GLY A 687 21.04 -12.71 3.83
C GLY A 687 22.21 -11.82 4.19
N LEU A 688 23.03 -12.29 5.12
CA LEU A 688 24.29 -11.69 5.50
C LEU A 688 25.39 -12.71 5.23
N SER A 689 26.44 -12.28 4.53
CA SER A 689 27.64 -13.10 4.36
C SER A 689 28.88 -12.32 4.72
N ALA A 690 29.85 -12.97 5.35
CA ALA A 690 31.13 -12.37 5.65
C ALA A 690 32.22 -13.46 5.66
N PRO A 691 33.37 -13.24 5.02
CA PRO A 691 34.44 -14.22 5.02
C PRO A 691 35.07 -14.33 6.40
N GLY A 692 35.41 -15.53 6.80
CA GLY A 692 36.17 -15.85 7.99
C GLY A 692 37.59 -15.33 7.90
N GLN A 693 38.21 -15.15 9.06
CA GLN A 693 39.58 -14.64 9.18
C GLN A 693 40.36 -15.46 10.20
N ILE A 694 41.57 -15.86 9.84
CA ILE A 694 42.48 -16.60 10.72
C ILE A 694 43.62 -15.67 11.10
N GLN A 695 43.73 -15.33 12.38
CA GLN A 695 44.83 -14.50 12.89
C GLN A 695 45.92 -15.34 13.57
N SER A 696 45.55 -16.44 14.24
CA SER A 696 46.49 -17.39 14.87
C SER A 696 45.87 -18.78 15.03
N SER A 697 46.64 -19.79 15.47
CA SER A 697 46.13 -21.14 15.75
C SER A 697 45.07 -21.20 16.85
N THR A 698 44.95 -20.16 17.67
CA THR A 698 44.00 -20.05 18.78
C THR A 698 42.87 -19.05 18.52
N VAL A 699 42.94 -18.27 17.44
CA VAL A 699 41.98 -17.20 17.11
C VAL A 699 41.55 -17.32 15.65
N THR A 700 40.39 -17.93 15.45
CA THR A 700 39.78 -18.17 14.13
C THR A 700 38.35 -17.66 14.10
N LEU A 701 38.07 -16.75 13.17
CA LEU A 701 36.74 -16.25 12.86
C LEU A 701 36.18 -17.09 11.71
N GLN A 702 35.04 -17.77 11.90
CA GLN A 702 34.40 -18.56 10.83
C GLN A 702 33.70 -17.67 9.80
N ASP A 703 33.34 -18.25 8.65
CA ASP A 703 32.49 -17.57 7.70
C ASP A 703 31.10 -17.30 8.32
N LEU A 704 30.56 -16.10 8.12
CA LEU A 704 29.14 -15.81 8.34
C LEU A 704 28.40 -16.12 7.03
N ASN A 705 27.38 -16.96 7.09
CA ASN A 705 26.51 -17.20 5.95
C ASN A 705 25.09 -17.49 6.42
N PHE A 706 24.26 -16.46 6.38
CA PHE A 706 22.87 -16.49 6.78
C PHE A 706 21.99 -16.01 5.63
N SER A 707 20.88 -16.70 5.37
CA SER A 707 19.89 -16.26 4.38
C SER A 707 18.50 -16.74 4.76
N GLN A 708 17.52 -15.84 4.70
CA GLN A 708 16.11 -16.09 5.00
C GLN A 708 15.18 -15.50 3.93
#